data_AF-A0A2K0UE24-F1
#
_entry.id   AF-A0A2K0UE24-F1
#
_cell.length_a   1.000
_cell.length_b   1.000
_cell.length_c   1.000
_cell.angle_alpha   90.00
_cell.angle_beta   90.00
_cell.angle_gamma   90.00
#
_symmetry.space_group_name_H-M   'P 1'
#
loop_
_entity.id
_entity.type
_entity.pdbx_description
1 polymer ?
#
loop_
_entity_poly.entity_id
_entity_poly.type
_entity_poly.pdbx_seq_one_letter_code
_entity_poly.pdbx_strand_id
1 'polypeptide(L)'
;MAYVAPIHRATSIRHALRANVLSPDIDDLVVAKANRLEIWRLTEEGLVCLQTKLIHGSIAMLQCLRPKGSETDLLFIGTDRLHYFNLVWNPLTKQLETIERVIEDLAEPYMRHSSSQNKCVVDPTGRFLAMHLWEGVLNVFKLPIRKGSTNKLERLDQVRLTELFMKASTFIHSRTGHPTIAFLYKTQLEQEEARLVIYRLTHDDKGNTVSKFDPHKDRELDVVIPDPYASMLIPVPLDEEKRYHVRNTEGAKAHLGGILVIGETLLTYFDGLTHRSVSSVLQDPRIFVSWAEYDGTHYLLADDYGRLDLLTIDTNLETTGVVVTGMTLEPLKIGRSPAITSRASNLVYLGDNTLFVASHHGDSQLYQIDVESATVTLVQSFSNNAPILDFSIMDMGNREGDAQAGNAFSSGQSRIVAGCGAYRDGSLRSIRSGVGLEDRGVLDELEGTRGLFTLRSYGSDLVDTLVVSAITETRVLSFDREGGIEEIYSFQGMSLDTETLLASNLPNGQLLQITPRSVVLLDPESGTATSKWDVPSGKSITRASANSKWALLSVDGTSLVSLNLLQNLAVNVQQSQNNSDSQADQISCIHAARDPQDLGVVGWWSSGQISLIDMASLKPLHGESMRQTEDSATVPRDIALVQLHPTEISGPTLLVAMEDGNVVTFNVSTKGFAVSGRKSVTLGSNPARLHILPQQDGTSNVFVTTEHASLIYGAEGRIIFSATTADDATFVAPFDSHAFPDSVILSTDQHIRICHVDKERLTHVKALPVNETVRRVAYSPGLKAFGLGSIKKELVGNEEVVSSSFRLVDEIVFKELGSPFPLNASSSLEIVECVIRTELPDVGGNHVERFVVGTSFISDGVEDPNGTGGRILVLGVDSNRQVYQIVSHNLKGPCRCLGMVGDNIIAGLSKIVVAYSFLQETSSSGSLQKLAVYRPAALPLDLDVSGNMIGVVDLMQSLSLVEFIPAQDGNKAKLEERARHFEPLWATSVCHIEGERWLEADSKGNLVVLQRNVDAPTEQDRMRLEITSEMNIGEQINRIRKLNVPMAENGIVHPRAFLASAEGSLYLYGDIAPQYQDLLMTFQSKMEEYIHVPGSVEFKLWRSFRNENRESEGPFRFIDGEMVERFLDMDEGKQELVCEGLGPSIEDMRNLIEELRRMH
;
A
#
# COMPACT_ATOMS: atom_id res chain seq x y z
N MET A 1 -11.49 -5.77 -25.22
CA MET A 1 -12.22 -4.85 -24.32
C MET A 1 -11.57 -4.98 -22.96
N ALA A 2 -11.36 -3.87 -22.27
CA ALA A 2 -10.56 -3.82 -21.06
C ALA A 2 -11.41 -3.73 -19.79
N TYR A 3 -10.88 -4.24 -18.68
CA TYR A 3 -11.38 -4.11 -17.33
C TYR A 3 -10.26 -3.57 -16.43
N VAL A 4 -10.58 -2.64 -15.52
CA VAL A 4 -9.65 -2.19 -14.48
C VAL A 4 -10.35 -2.06 -13.14
N ALA A 5 -9.71 -2.53 -12.07
CA ALA A 5 -10.22 -2.41 -10.71
C ALA A 5 -9.12 -2.06 -9.71
N PRO A 6 -9.40 -1.27 -8.66
CA PRO A 6 -8.43 -0.96 -7.61
C PRO A 6 -8.27 -2.15 -6.65
N ILE A 7 -7.06 -2.69 -6.56
CA ILE A 7 -6.64 -3.66 -5.52
C ILE A 7 -6.44 -2.95 -4.19
N HIS A 8 -5.74 -1.81 -4.26
CA HIS A 8 -5.45 -0.97 -3.12
C HIS A 8 -5.78 0.46 -3.50
N ARG A 9 -6.54 1.15 -2.66
CA ARG A 9 -7.01 2.52 -2.92
C ARG A 9 -5.91 3.55 -2.58
N ALA A 10 -6.13 4.78 -3.02
CA ALA A 10 -5.23 5.89 -2.73
C ALA A 10 -5.08 6.09 -1.22
N THR A 11 -3.85 6.29 -0.77
CA THR A 11 -3.51 6.52 0.64
C THR A 11 -2.91 7.89 0.88
N SER A 12 -2.53 8.58 -0.19
CA SER A 12 -1.99 9.92 -0.09
C SER A 12 -2.99 10.93 0.46
N ILE A 13 -2.53 11.81 1.34
CA ILE A 13 -3.31 12.95 1.81
C ILE A 13 -2.61 14.23 1.37
N ARG A 14 -3.22 14.94 0.42
CA ARG A 14 -2.77 16.27 -0.03
C ARG A 14 -3.59 17.41 0.56
N HIS A 15 -4.86 17.15 0.88
CA HIS A 15 -5.75 18.15 1.47
C HIS A 15 -6.39 17.57 2.72
N ALA A 16 -6.25 18.31 3.82
CA ALA A 16 -6.90 18.03 5.08
C ALA A 16 -7.30 19.36 5.74
N LEU A 17 -8.44 19.38 6.42
CA LEU A 17 -8.89 20.53 7.20
C LEU A 17 -9.72 20.10 8.41
N ARG A 18 -9.82 21.00 9.38
CA ARG A 18 -10.73 20.90 10.53
C ARG A 18 -12.05 21.59 10.20
N ALA A 19 -13.18 20.94 10.47
CA ALA A 19 -14.51 21.52 10.29
C ALA A 19 -15.58 20.86 11.17
N ASN A 20 -16.61 21.62 11.53
CA ASN A 20 -17.80 21.16 12.26
C ASN A 20 -18.86 20.67 11.26
N VAL A 21 -18.65 19.49 10.68
CA VAL A 21 -19.49 18.97 9.58
C VAL A 21 -20.68 18.18 10.12
N LEU A 22 -20.43 17.17 10.94
CA LEU A 22 -21.47 16.24 11.40
C LEU A 22 -22.25 16.75 12.61
N SER A 23 -21.59 17.58 13.43
CA SER A 23 -22.14 18.20 14.64
C SER A 23 -21.61 19.63 14.76
N PRO A 24 -22.41 20.57 15.28
CA PRO A 24 -21.96 21.94 15.49
C PRO A 24 -20.94 22.09 16.62
N ASP A 25 -20.89 21.14 17.56
CA ASP A 25 -20.09 21.24 18.79
C ASP A 25 -18.79 20.44 18.74
N ILE A 26 -18.63 19.58 17.73
CA ILE A 26 -17.50 18.65 17.63
C ILE A 26 -16.74 18.95 16.35
N ASP A 27 -15.43 19.07 16.47
CA ASP A 27 -14.53 19.23 15.34
C ASP A 27 -14.23 17.87 14.70
N ASP A 28 -14.45 17.80 13.39
CA ASP A 28 -14.12 16.65 12.57
C ASP A 28 -12.89 16.99 11.71
N LEU A 29 -12.06 15.98 11.46
CA LEU A 29 -10.97 16.03 10.49
C LEU A 29 -11.51 15.55 9.14
N VAL A 30 -11.49 16.43 8.15
CA VAL A 30 -11.90 16.11 6.78
C VAL A 30 -10.68 15.94 5.91
N VAL A 31 -10.59 14.80 5.22
CA VAL A 31 -9.42 14.38 4.45
C VAL A 31 -9.84 14.05 3.01
N ALA A 32 -9.05 14.51 2.04
CA ALA A 32 -9.20 14.12 0.64
C ALA A 32 -8.07 13.16 0.22
N LYS A 33 -8.45 11.98 -0.28
CA LYS A 33 -7.56 10.95 -0.84
C LYS A 33 -7.94 10.69 -2.29
N ALA A 34 -7.24 11.33 -3.23
CA ALA A 34 -7.55 11.33 -4.66
C ALA A 34 -9.04 11.66 -4.94
N ASN A 35 -9.87 10.67 -5.22
CA ASN A 35 -11.30 10.81 -5.51
C ASN A 35 -12.23 10.51 -4.32
N ARG A 36 -11.69 10.38 -3.10
CA ARG A 36 -12.47 10.08 -1.88
C ARG A 36 -12.36 11.20 -0.86
N LEU A 37 -13.50 11.47 -0.24
CA LEU A 37 -13.63 12.33 0.93
C LEU A 37 -13.88 11.47 2.16
N GLU A 38 -13.04 11.60 3.16
CA GLU A 38 -13.16 10.91 4.44
C GLU A 38 -13.38 11.91 5.57
N ILE A 39 -14.26 11.57 6.51
CA ILE A 39 -14.51 12.35 7.73
C ILE A 39 -14.11 11.49 8.92
N TRP A 40 -13.15 12.00 9.69
CA TRP A 40 -12.56 11.36 10.85
C TRP A 40 -12.90 12.16 12.10
N ARG A 41 -13.02 11.47 13.23
CA ARG A 41 -13.26 12.10 14.53
C ARG A 41 -12.25 11.63 15.55
N LEU A 42 -11.79 12.57 16.37
CA LEU A 42 -10.91 12.28 17.49
C LEU A 42 -11.71 11.64 18.63
N THR A 43 -11.21 10.52 19.14
CA THR A 43 -11.73 9.75 20.28
C THR A 43 -10.61 9.52 21.28
N GLU A 44 -10.90 8.94 22.45
CA GLU A 44 -9.89 8.63 23.47
C GLU A 44 -8.78 7.69 22.94
N GLU A 45 -9.10 6.84 21.97
CA GLU A 45 -8.18 5.86 21.36
C GLU A 45 -7.46 6.41 20.10
N GLY A 46 -7.76 7.63 19.67
CA GLY A 46 -7.21 8.24 18.44
C GLY A 46 -8.28 8.61 17.42
N LEU A 47 -7.91 8.72 16.14
CA LEU A 47 -8.84 9.10 15.07
C LEU A 47 -9.56 7.87 14.51
N VAL A 48 -10.88 7.98 14.40
CA VAL A 48 -11.76 6.95 13.81
C VAL A 48 -12.47 7.52 12.59
N CYS A 49 -12.48 6.77 11.48
CA CYS A 49 -13.18 7.16 10.26
C CYS A 49 -14.68 6.94 10.42
N LEU A 50 -15.47 7.99 10.29
CA LEU A 50 -16.94 7.94 10.43
C LEU A 50 -17.65 7.78 9.09
N GLN A 51 -17.11 8.40 8.03
CA GLN A 51 -17.72 8.40 6.70
C GLN A 51 -16.64 8.42 5.62
N THR A 52 -16.87 7.64 4.56
CA THR A 52 -16.11 7.70 3.30
C THR A 52 -17.09 7.89 2.15
N LYS A 53 -16.86 8.90 1.30
CA LYS A 53 -17.67 9.16 0.10
C LYS A 53 -16.79 9.22 -1.14
N LEU A 54 -17.24 8.57 -2.21
CA LEU A 54 -16.64 8.71 -3.55
C LEU A 54 -17.14 10.01 -4.20
N ILE A 55 -16.22 10.70 -4.87
CA ILE A 55 -16.50 11.81 -5.76
C ILE A 55 -16.07 11.40 -7.18
N HIS A 56 -16.89 11.70 -8.18
CA HIS A 56 -16.55 11.49 -9.59
C HIS A 56 -15.58 12.58 -10.08
N GLY A 57 -14.35 12.53 -9.62
CA GLY A 57 -13.28 13.45 -9.95
C GLY A 57 -12.17 13.43 -8.91
N SER A 58 -10.96 13.80 -9.31
CA SER A 58 -9.84 13.90 -8.37
C SER A 58 -9.92 15.23 -7.63
N ILE A 59 -9.99 15.19 -6.30
CA ILE A 59 -10.15 16.37 -5.45
C ILE A 59 -8.84 17.15 -5.45
N ALA A 60 -8.86 18.32 -6.08
CA ALA A 60 -7.71 19.22 -6.17
C ALA A 60 -7.80 20.38 -5.17
N MET A 61 -9.00 20.65 -4.63
CA MET A 61 -9.26 21.72 -3.69
C MET A 61 -10.31 21.27 -2.68
N LEU A 62 -10.03 21.49 -1.39
CA LEU A 62 -10.94 21.23 -0.28
C LEU A 62 -10.89 22.44 0.65
N GLN A 63 -12.04 23.08 0.89
CA GLN A 63 -12.15 24.23 1.78
C GLN A 63 -13.41 24.18 2.63
N CYS A 64 -13.38 24.89 3.75
CA CYS A 64 -14.51 25.04 4.66
C CYS A 64 -15.18 26.41 4.46
N LEU A 65 -16.51 26.43 4.38
CA LEU A 65 -17.32 27.65 4.26
C LEU A 65 -18.38 27.71 5.37
N ARG A 66 -18.69 28.91 5.84
CA ARG A 66 -19.67 29.16 6.91
C ARG A 66 -20.83 30.04 6.42
N PRO A 67 -22.01 29.45 6.13
CA PRO A 67 -23.21 30.21 5.86
C PRO A 67 -23.63 31.06 7.06
N LYS A 68 -24.18 32.25 6.79
CA LYS A 68 -24.66 33.13 7.86
C LYS A 68 -25.83 32.48 8.61
N GLY A 69 -25.62 32.20 9.90
CA GLY A 69 -26.64 31.62 10.77
C GLY A 69 -26.72 30.10 10.73
N SER A 70 -25.79 29.41 10.05
CA SER A 70 -25.59 27.97 10.19
C SER A 70 -24.64 27.69 11.34
N GLU A 71 -24.91 26.62 12.10
CA GLU A 71 -24.02 26.11 13.15
C GLU A 71 -23.05 25.04 12.62
N THR A 72 -23.38 24.36 11.51
CA THR A 72 -22.50 23.37 10.84
C THR A 72 -21.91 23.86 9.50
N ASP A 73 -20.66 23.46 9.26
CA ASP A 73 -19.84 23.92 8.13
C ASP A 73 -20.31 23.32 6.81
N LEU A 74 -20.04 24.05 5.73
CA LEU A 74 -20.15 23.55 4.37
C LEU A 74 -18.77 23.16 3.84
N LEU A 75 -18.71 22.04 3.15
CA LEU A 75 -17.50 21.60 2.48
C LEU A 75 -17.53 22.03 1.03
N PHE A 76 -16.61 22.91 0.64
CA PHE A 76 -16.36 23.26 -0.75
C PHE A 76 -15.36 22.27 -1.35
N ILE A 77 -15.72 21.71 -2.51
CA ILE A 77 -14.89 20.75 -3.25
C ILE A 77 -14.66 21.29 -4.65
N GLY A 78 -13.40 21.24 -5.09
CA GLY A 78 -13.02 21.46 -6.47
C GLY A 78 -12.21 20.30 -7.03
N THR A 79 -12.57 19.85 -8.22
CA THR A 79 -11.89 18.74 -8.90
C THR A 79 -10.81 19.23 -9.87
N ASP A 80 -9.97 18.31 -10.32
CA ASP A 80 -8.98 18.48 -11.40
C ASP A 80 -9.62 18.84 -12.77
N ARG A 81 -10.91 18.55 -12.95
CA ARG A 81 -11.74 19.00 -14.08
C ARG A 81 -12.43 20.34 -13.83
N LEU A 82 -12.05 21.07 -12.79
CA LEU A 82 -12.60 22.39 -12.47
C LEU A 82 -14.12 22.39 -12.24
N HIS A 83 -14.64 21.26 -11.75
CA HIS A 83 -16.00 21.15 -11.24
C HIS A 83 -16.02 21.58 -9.78
N TYR A 84 -16.89 22.52 -9.43
CA TYR A 84 -17.02 23.03 -8.08
C TYR A 84 -18.42 22.80 -7.52
N PHE A 85 -18.49 22.36 -6.26
CA PHE A 85 -19.75 22.17 -5.56
C PHE A 85 -19.58 22.22 -4.05
N ASN A 86 -20.68 22.48 -3.35
CA ASN A 86 -20.77 22.48 -1.90
C ASN A 86 -21.50 21.24 -1.40
N LEU A 87 -20.95 20.60 -0.37
CA LEU A 87 -21.58 19.54 0.38
C LEU A 87 -22.06 20.03 1.75
N VAL A 88 -23.23 19.56 2.15
CA VAL A 88 -23.81 19.77 3.48
C VAL A 88 -24.17 18.43 4.10
N TRP A 89 -23.98 18.30 5.40
CA TRP A 89 -24.47 17.14 6.14
C TRP A 89 -25.97 17.25 6.39
N ASN A 90 -26.72 16.22 5.99
CA ASN A 90 -28.12 16.08 6.36
C ASN A 90 -28.27 15.09 7.53
N PRO A 91 -28.65 15.56 8.74
CA PRO A 91 -28.74 14.70 9.93
C PRO A 91 -29.91 13.69 9.87
N LEU A 92 -30.93 13.93 9.03
CA LEU A 92 -32.07 13.04 8.89
C LEU A 92 -31.73 11.83 8.02
N THR A 93 -31.05 12.07 6.89
CA THR A 93 -30.62 11.00 5.97
C THR A 93 -29.28 10.39 6.39
N LYS A 94 -28.54 11.07 7.28
CA LYS A 94 -27.15 10.73 7.66
C LYS A 94 -26.23 10.62 6.44
N GLN A 95 -26.41 11.52 5.48
CA GLN A 95 -25.62 11.56 4.25
C GLN A 95 -25.15 12.99 3.94
N LEU A 96 -24.04 13.08 3.21
CA LEU A 96 -23.60 14.34 2.61
C LEU A 96 -24.41 14.57 1.34
N GLU A 97 -25.12 15.69 1.31
CA GLU A 97 -25.97 16.11 0.21
C GLU A 97 -25.32 17.27 -0.54
N THR A 98 -25.53 17.31 -1.85
CA THR A 98 -25.02 18.38 -2.70
C THR A 98 -26.04 19.50 -2.73
N ILE A 99 -25.63 20.73 -2.40
CA ILE A 99 -26.54 21.87 -2.32
C ILE A 99 -26.89 22.41 -3.72
N GLU A 100 -25.98 22.27 -4.67
CA GLU A 100 -26.06 22.90 -5.98
C GLU A 100 -25.77 21.97 -7.14
N ARG A 101 -26.22 22.40 -8.34
CA ARG A 101 -25.68 21.89 -9.59
C ARG A 101 -24.22 22.36 -9.71
N VAL A 102 -23.36 21.47 -10.19
CA VAL A 102 -21.93 21.73 -10.43
C VAL A 102 -21.72 23.08 -11.12
N ILE A 103 -20.83 23.90 -10.56
CA ILE A 103 -20.31 25.09 -11.22
C ILE A 103 -19.12 24.64 -12.08
N GLU A 104 -19.22 24.86 -13.39
CA GLU A 104 -18.15 24.57 -14.36
C GLU A 104 -17.40 25.86 -14.69
N ASP A 105 -16.05 25.85 -14.62
CA ASP A 105 -15.26 26.99 -15.10
C ASP A 105 -14.93 26.84 -16.59
N LEU A 106 -15.82 27.34 -17.44
CA LEU A 106 -15.72 27.28 -18.91
C LEU A 106 -14.59 28.16 -19.52
N ALA A 107 -13.75 28.80 -18.71
CA ALA A 107 -12.72 29.74 -19.17
C ALA A 107 -11.49 29.06 -19.82
N GLU A 108 -11.49 27.72 -19.90
CA GLU A 108 -10.29 26.88 -19.98
C GLU A 108 -9.38 26.97 -21.23
N PRO A 109 -9.84 27.05 -22.49
CA PRO A 109 -9.03 26.47 -23.57
C PRO A 109 -7.73 27.20 -23.93
N TYR A 110 -7.51 28.45 -23.48
CA TYR A 110 -6.34 29.26 -23.85
C TYR A 110 -5.61 29.92 -22.68
N MET A 111 -6.02 29.64 -21.44
CA MET A 111 -5.42 30.24 -20.26
C MET A 111 -4.21 29.42 -19.79
N ARG A 112 -3.15 30.09 -19.35
CA ARG A 112 -1.96 29.40 -18.80
C ARG A 112 -2.22 29.04 -17.35
N HIS A 113 -1.99 27.78 -17.01
CA HIS A 113 -2.01 27.32 -15.62
C HIS A 113 -1.03 28.12 -14.79
N SER A 114 -1.42 28.45 -13.56
CA SER A 114 -0.52 29.09 -12.63
C SER A 114 0.73 28.24 -12.41
N SER A 115 1.90 28.88 -12.36
CA SER A 115 3.15 28.23 -11.96
C SER A 115 3.11 27.75 -10.50
N SER A 116 2.28 28.38 -9.66
CA SER A 116 1.89 27.83 -8.36
C SER A 116 0.78 26.80 -8.55
N GLN A 117 0.76 25.72 -7.77
CA GLN A 117 -0.40 24.81 -7.71
C GLN A 117 -1.72 25.58 -7.53
N ASN A 118 -2.82 25.04 -8.05
CA ASN A 118 -4.16 25.62 -7.90
C ASN A 118 -4.42 25.99 -6.43
N LYS A 119 -4.71 27.26 -6.16
CA LYS A 119 -5.00 27.73 -4.80
C LYS A 119 -6.45 28.15 -4.67
N CYS A 120 -7.08 27.72 -3.58
CA CYS A 120 -8.38 28.19 -3.15
C CYS A 120 -8.22 28.68 -1.70
N VAL A 121 -8.57 29.94 -1.46
CA VAL A 121 -8.48 30.57 -0.14
C VAL A 121 -9.85 31.10 0.28
N VAL A 122 -10.15 31.00 1.56
CA VAL A 122 -11.42 31.43 2.16
C VAL A 122 -11.14 32.53 3.16
N ASP A 123 -12.03 33.53 3.21
CA ASP A 123 -11.91 34.59 4.19
C ASP A 123 -12.21 34.08 5.62
N PRO A 124 -11.66 34.68 6.69
CA PRO A 124 -11.89 34.23 8.06
C PRO A 124 -13.36 34.14 8.50
N THR A 125 -14.27 34.87 7.85
CA THR A 125 -15.71 34.77 8.09
C THR A 125 -16.38 33.59 7.39
N GLY A 126 -15.66 32.86 6.53
CA GLY A 126 -16.14 31.70 5.79
C GLY A 126 -17.10 32.03 4.65
N ARG A 127 -17.19 33.29 4.20
CA ARG A 127 -18.24 33.76 3.27
C ARG A 127 -17.74 34.10 1.88
N PHE A 128 -16.49 34.53 1.75
CA PHE A 128 -15.85 34.85 0.49
C PHE A 128 -14.79 33.80 0.20
N LEU A 129 -14.72 33.42 -1.07
CA LEU A 129 -13.77 32.44 -1.56
C LEU A 129 -13.09 33.02 -2.79
N ALA A 130 -11.78 32.88 -2.86
CA ALA A 130 -10.97 33.35 -3.98
C ALA A 130 -10.12 32.20 -4.52
N MET A 131 -10.12 32.02 -5.85
CA MET A 131 -9.36 30.96 -6.52
C MET A 131 -8.33 31.53 -7.47
N HIS A 132 -7.10 31.04 -7.35
CA HIS A 132 -5.97 31.29 -8.24
C HIS A 132 -5.64 30.00 -9.00
N LEU A 133 -6.22 29.87 -10.19
CA LEU A 133 -6.05 28.69 -11.05
C LEU A 133 -5.17 28.99 -12.26
N TRP A 134 -5.21 30.25 -12.71
CA TRP A 134 -4.56 30.72 -13.92
C TRP A 134 -3.61 31.87 -13.63
N GLU A 135 -2.55 31.99 -14.43
CA GLU A 135 -1.62 33.11 -14.31
C GLU A 135 -2.35 34.45 -14.50
N GLY A 136 -2.23 35.33 -13.51
CA GLY A 136 -2.81 36.67 -13.56
C GLY A 136 -4.34 36.71 -13.54
N VAL A 137 -5.04 35.66 -13.11
CA VAL A 137 -6.51 35.68 -12.98
C VAL A 137 -6.98 35.17 -11.63
N LEU A 138 -7.95 35.90 -11.05
CA LEU A 138 -8.59 35.60 -9.79
C LEU A 138 -10.09 35.43 -9.97
N ASN A 139 -10.61 34.25 -9.66
CA ASN A 139 -12.04 34.01 -9.57
C ASN A 139 -12.51 34.29 -8.14
N VAL A 140 -13.55 35.11 -7.98
CA VAL A 140 -14.08 35.47 -6.65
C VAL A 140 -15.53 35.00 -6.52
N PHE A 141 -15.81 34.33 -5.41
CA PHE A 141 -17.10 33.76 -5.07
C PHE A 141 -17.56 34.23 -3.68
N LYS A 142 -18.87 34.19 -3.44
CA LYS A 142 -19.48 34.61 -2.17
C LYS A 142 -20.70 33.78 -1.81
N LEU A 143 -20.88 33.51 -0.52
CA LEU A 143 -22.14 33.05 0.05
C LEU A 143 -23.10 34.25 0.31
N PRO A 144 -24.32 34.24 -0.25
CA PRO A 144 -25.26 35.34 -0.12
C PRO A 144 -25.86 35.36 1.29
N ILE A 145 -26.27 36.56 1.71
CA ILE A 145 -26.81 36.81 3.06
C ILE A 145 -28.35 36.70 3.08
N ARG A 146 -28.99 36.59 1.92
CA ARG A 146 -30.46 36.58 1.80
C ARG A 146 -31.03 35.25 2.28
N LYS A 147 -32.09 35.33 3.10
CA LYS A 147 -32.82 34.15 3.62
C LYS A 147 -33.29 33.26 2.45
N GLY A 148 -33.00 31.96 2.55
CA GLY A 148 -33.41 30.94 1.57
C GLY A 148 -32.35 30.53 0.54
N SER A 149 -31.21 31.23 0.45
CA SER A 149 -30.12 30.90 -0.49
C SER A 149 -28.72 30.93 0.16
N THR A 150 -28.63 30.94 1.49
CA THR A 150 -27.39 31.19 2.24
C THR A 150 -26.28 30.17 2.02
N ASN A 151 -26.64 29.00 1.52
CA ASN A 151 -25.72 27.88 1.30
C ASN A 151 -25.21 27.82 -0.14
N LYS A 152 -25.73 28.71 -1.00
CA LYS A 152 -25.44 28.76 -2.43
C LYS A 152 -24.22 29.62 -2.73
N LEU A 153 -23.18 29.09 -3.36
CA LEU A 153 -22.01 29.84 -3.78
C LEU A 153 -22.31 30.62 -5.07
N GLU A 154 -22.20 31.94 -5.02
CA GLU A 154 -22.41 32.81 -6.18
C GLU A 154 -21.04 33.29 -6.72
N ARG A 155 -20.80 33.11 -8.02
CA ARG A 155 -19.65 33.71 -8.72
C ARG A 155 -19.89 35.22 -8.81
N LEU A 156 -19.01 36.01 -8.18
CA LEU A 156 -19.09 37.47 -8.22
C LEU A 156 -18.44 38.04 -9.48
N ASP A 157 -17.17 37.73 -9.71
CA ASP A 157 -16.43 38.22 -10.88
C ASP A 157 -15.18 37.36 -11.15
N GLN A 158 -14.60 37.50 -12.34
CA GLN A 158 -13.28 37.02 -12.71
C GLN A 158 -12.40 38.21 -13.05
N VAL A 159 -11.41 38.48 -12.18
CA VAL A 159 -10.60 39.70 -12.27
C VAL A 159 -9.18 39.37 -12.73
N ARG A 160 -8.59 40.27 -13.52
CA ARG A 160 -7.18 40.18 -13.94
C ARG A 160 -6.28 40.83 -12.92
N LEU A 161 -5.22 40.12 -12.55
CA LEU A 161 -4.16 40.59 -11.68
C LEU A 161 -2.93 40.97 -12.50
N THR A 162 -2.16 41.93 -11.99
CA THR A 162 -0.84 42.26 -12.57
C THR A 162 0.26 41.35 -12.06
N GLU A 163 0.01 40.71 -10.93
CA GLU A 163 0.85 39.77 -10.22
C GLU A 163 0.75 38.39 -10.87
N LEU A 164 1.56 38.15 -11.91
CA LEU A 164 1.48 36.92 -12.72
C LEU A 164 2.01 35.68 -11.98
N PHE A 165 3.15 35.80 -11.30
CA PHE A 165 3.85 34.68 -10.67
C PHE A 165 3.63 34.67 -9.16
N MET A 166 2.47 34.16 -8.75
CA MET A 166 2.07 34.07 -7.35
C MET A 166 2.92 33.04 -6.59
N LYS A 167 3.49 33.41 -5.43
CA LYS A 167 4.09 32.49 -4.46
C LYS A 167 3.04 32.03 -3.44
N ALA A 168 2.34 32.95 -2.79
CA ALA A 168 1.29 32.66 -1.81
C ALA A 168 0.19 33.73 -1.79
N SER A 169 -1.01 33.34 -1.35
CA SER A 169 -2.09 34.28 -1.09
C SER A 169 -2.86 33.85 0.15
N THR A 170 -3.42 34.82 0.89
CA THR A 170 -4.28 34.55 2.04
C THR A 170 -5.17 35.75 2.35
N PHE A 171 -6.28 35.52 3.03
CA PHE A 171 -7.12 36.59 3.55
C PHE A 171 -6.63 37.07 4.92
N ILE A 172 -6.67 38.38 5.14
CA ILE A 172 -6.32 39.00 6.43
C ILE A 172 -7.59 39.16 7.27
N HIS A 173 -7.46 38.92 8.58
CA HIS A 173 -8.51 39.21 9.54
C HIS A 173 -8.85 40.69 9.56
N SER A 174 -10.10 41.03 9.30
CA SER A 174 -10.56 42.41 9.16
C SER A 174 -11.64 42.76 10.18
N ARG A 175 -11.40 43.82 10.96
CA ARG A 175 -12.38 44.33 11.95
C ARG A 175 -13.62 44.94 11.32
N THR A 176 -13.49 45.53 10.14
CA THR A 176 -14.61 46.19 9.45
C THR A 176 -15.56 45.18 8.81
N GLY A 177 -15.17 43.90 8.75
CA GLY A 177 -15.88 42.86 8.02
C GLY A 177 -15.75 42.98 6.50
N HIS A 178 -14.88 43.87 6.02
CA HIS A 178 -14.51 43.94 4.61
C HIS A 178 -13.40 42.93 4.33
N PRO A 179 -13.59 42.00 3.38
CA PRO A 179 -12.57 41.02 3.04
C PRO A 179 -11.34 41.71 2.44
N THR A 180 -10.17 41.47 3.04
CA THR A 180 -8.87 41.98 2.59
C THR A 180 -7.98 40.79 2.26
N ILE A 181 -7.30 40.83 1.12
CA ILE A 181 -6.49 39.73 0.60
C ILE A 181 -5.05 40.21 0.39
N ALA A 182 -4.11 39.34 0.74
CA ALA A 182 -2.67 39.56 0.55
C ALA A 182 -2.12 38.61 -0.51
N PHE A 183 -1.19 39.12 -1.31
CA PHE A 183 -0.46 38.35 -2.32
C PHE A 183 1.04 38.48 -2.09
N LEU A 184 1.71 37.33 -2.08
CA LEU A 184 3.15 37.19 -2.16
C LEU A 184 3.48 36.72 -3.56
N TYR A 185 4.25 37.48 -4.33
CA TYR A 185 4.52 37.17 -5.74
C TYR A 185 5.94 37.56 -6.15
N LYS A 186 6.38 37.04 -7.30
CA LYS A 186 7.62 37.46 -7.98
C LYS A 186 7.31 38.23 -9.25
N THR A 187 8.15 39.21 -9.59
CA THR A 187 7.94 40.02 -10.81
C THR A 187 8.40 39.31 -12.07
N GLN A 188 9.41 38.44 -11.96
CA GLN A 188 10.02 37.70 -13.06
C GLN A 188 10.15 36.22 -12.68
N LEU A 189 10.05 35.31 -13.66
CA LEU A 189 10.11 33.87 -13.40
C LEU A 189 11.51 33.40 -12.97
N GLU A 190 12.56 33.95 -13.60
CA GLU A 190 13.96 33.52 -13.47
C GLU A 190 14.71 34.18 -12.30
N GLN A 191 14.18 35.28 -11.76
CA GLN A 191 14.79 35.99 -10.65
C GLN A 191 14.04 35.67 -9.36
N GLU A 192 14.76 35.19 -8.35
CA GLU A 192 14.18 35.05 -7.01
C GLU A 192 13.96 36.42 -6.38
N GLU A 193 12.69 36.72 -6.14
CA GLU A 193 12.19 37.92 -5.47
C GLU A 193 10.91 37.54 -4.72
N ALA A 194 10.66 38.19 -3.59
CA ALA A 194 9.39 38.10 -2.89
C ALA A 194 8.84 39.51 -2.65
N ARG A 195 7.64 39.79 -3.16
CA ARG A 195 6.93 41.06 -2.96
C ARG A 195 5.58 40.81 -2.32
N LEU A 196 5.26 41.56 -1.28
CA LEU A 196 3.97 41.54 -0.60
C LEU A 196 3.12 42.72 -1.07
N VAL A 197 1.91 42.42 -1.54
CA VAL A 197 0.87 43.42 -1.81
C VAL A 197 -0.42 43.07 -1.08
N ILE A 198 -1.14 44.09 -0.61
CA ILE A 198 -2.42 43.94 0.09
C ILE A 198 -3.49 44.73 -0.66
N TYR A 199 -4.63 44.09 -0.86
CA TYR A 199 -5.80 44.66 -1.53
C TYR A 199 -7.06 44.43 -0.71
N ARG A 200 -7.98 45.40 -0.76
CA ARG A 200 -9.37 45.16 -0.39
C ARG A 200 -10.05 44.35 -1.50
N LEU A 201 -10.66 43.20 -1.16
CA LEU A 201 -11.28 42.29 -2.15
C LEU A 201 -12.49 42.95 -2.84
N THR A 202 -13.30 43.73 -2.10
CA THR A 202 -14.52 44.36 -2.62
C THR A 202 -14.45 45.88 -2.55
N HIS A 203 -14.82 46.55 -3.64
CA HIS A 203 -14.85 48.02 -3.69
C HIS A 203 -15.97 48.62 -2.83
N ASP A 204 -17.10 47.90 -2.72
CA ASP A 204 -18.26 48.35 -1.96
C ASP A 204 -18.29 47.80 -0.52
N ASP A 205 -19.06 48.47 0.33
CA ASP A 205 -19.22 48.06 1.73
C ASP A 205 -20.18 46.87 1.91
N LYS A 206 -21.05 46.62 0.93
CA LYS A 206 -21.97 45.46 0.94
C LYS A 206 -21.27 44.17 0.45
N GLY A 207 -20.07 44.31 -0.11
CA GLY A 207 -19.25 43.24 -0.64
C GLY A 207 -19.89 42.52 -1.83
N ASN A 208 -20.59 43.24 -2.70
CA ASN A 208 -21.23 42.69 -3.89
C ASN A 208 -20.44 42.98 -5.18
N THR A 209 -19.45 43.88 -5.13
CA THR A 209 -18.66 44.28 -6.30
C THR A 209 -17.18 44.09 -5.99
N VAL A 210 -16.54 43.20 -6.75
CA VAL A 210 -15.12 42.90 -6.62
C VAL A 210 -14.30 44.13 -7.01
N SER A 211 -13.18 44.35 -6.31
CA SER A 211 -12.20 45.38 -6.66
C SER A 211 -11.59 45.10 -8.03
N LYS A 212 -11.10 46.14 -8.72
CA LYS A 212 -10.44 45.98 -10.01
C LYS A 212 -8.97 45.59 -9.90
N PHE A 213 -8.41 45.61 -8.68
CA PHE A 213 -7.01 45.35 -8.40
C PHE A 213 -6.07 46.24 -9.25
N ASP A 214 -6.43 47.51 -9.44
CA ASP A 214 -5.58 48.51 -10.12
C ASP A 214 -4.34 48.79 -9.24
N PRO A 215 -3.12 48.47 -9.70
CA PRO A 215 -1.89 48.63 -8.91
C PRO A 215 -1.66 50.04 -8.37
N HIS A 216 -2.19 51.07 -9.05
CA HIS A 216 -1.95 52.46 -8.69
C HIS A 216 -3.01 53.04 -7.75
N LYS A 217 -4.15 52.36 -7.59
CA LYS A 217 -5.30 52.88 -6.83
C LYS A 217 -5.75 51.97 -5.71
N ASP A 218 -5.72 50.66 -5.95
CA ASP A 218 -6.36 49.68 -5.08
C ASP A 218 -5.36 49.01 -4.11
N ARG A 219 -4.05 49.21 -4.29
CA ARG A 219 -3.00 48.71 -3.37
C ARG A 219 -3.01 49.46 -2.05
N GLU A 220 -3.21 48.74 -0.95
CA GLU A 220 -3.07 49.27 0.41
C GLU A 220 -1.62 49.14 0.94
N LEU A 221 -0.87 48.16 0.43
CA LEU A 221 0.55 47.93 0.71
C LEU A 221 1.26 47.38 -0.54
N ASP A 222 2.52 47.77 -0.76
CA ASP A 222 3.44 47.20 -1.76
C ASP A 222 4.88 47.29 -1.22
N VAL A 223 5.44 46.17 -0.82
CA VAL A 223 6.77 46.10 -0.21
C VAL A 223 7.54 44.90 -0.74
N VAL A 224 8.83 45.10 -1.00
CA VAL A 224 9.78 44.01 -1.29
C VAL A 224 10.22 43.39 0.02
N ILE A 225 10.08 42.08 0.13
CA ILE A 225 10.52 41.32 1.30
C ILE A 225 12.04 41.12 1.22
N PRO A 226 12.81 41.42 2.28
CA PRO A 226 14.27 41.28 2.24
C PRO A 226 14.75 39.86 1.98
N ASP A 227 13.97 38.85 2.40
CA ASP A 227 14.21 37.44 2.10
C ASP A 227 13.52 37.07 0.76
N PRO A 228 14.27 36.84 -0.32
CA PRO A 228 13.71 36.54 -1.64
C PRO A 228 13.04 35.16 -1.70
N TYR A 229 13.36 34.26 -0.78
CA TYR A 229 12.84 32.90 -0.71
C TYR A 229 11.58 32.78 0.13
N ALA A 230 11.04 33.90 0.65
CA ALA A 230 9.75 33.90 1.31
C ALA A 230 8.65 33.27 0.42
N SER A 231 7.96 32.29 0.99
CA SER A 231 7.08 31.37 0.26
C SER A 231 5.70 31.22 0.89
N MET A 232 5.53 31.67 2.14
CA MET A 232 4.33 31.42 2.93
C MET A 232 3.80 32.68 3.61
N LEU A 233 2.47 32.76 3.68
CA LEU A 233 1.72 33.82 4.33
C LEU A 233 0.79 33.21 5.38
N ILE A 234 0.88 33.69 6.62
CA ILE A 234 0.05 33.23 7.74
C ILE A 234 -0.79 34.41 8.24
N PRO A 235 -2.12 34.37 8.13
CA PRO A 235 -2.98 35.40 8.69
C PRO A 235 -3.02 35.28 10.21
N VAL A 236 -2.87 36.40 10.91
CA VAL A 236 -2.87 36.45 12.38
C VAL A 236 -4.24 36.98 12.85
N PRO A 237 -4.94 36.28 13.76
CA PRO A 237 -6.23 36.72 14.25
C PRO A 237 -6.14 38.04 15.03
N LEU A 238 -7.26 38.74 15.10
CA LEU A 238 -7.36 40.01 15.80
C LEU A 238 -7.73 39.77 17.27
N ASP A 239 -7.08 40.50 18.18
CA ASP A 239 -7.55 40.63 19.55
C ASP A 239 -8.78 41.57 19.62
N GLU A 240 -9.73 41.35 20.53
CA GLU A 240 -11.02 42.06 20.59
C GLU A 240 -10.91 43.52 21.08
N GLU A 241 -9.74 43.97 21.55
CA GLU A 241 -9.57 45.32 22.10
C GLU A 241 -9.71 46.44 21.05
N LYS A 242 -10.57 47.43 21.32
CA LYS A 242 -10.85 48.56 20.41
C LYS A 242 -9.61 49.44 20.18
N ARG A 243 -8.98 49.30 19.02
CA ARG A 243 -7.90 50.19 18.55
C ARG A 243 -8.50 51.38 17.78
N TYR A 244 -8.16 52.59 18.17
CA TYR A 244 -8.58 53.80 17.45
C TYR A 244 -7.64 54.07 16.27
N HIS A 245 -8.20 54.45 15.11
CA HIS A 245 -7.40 54.97 13.99
C HIS A 245 -6.65 56.24 14.44
N VAL A 246 -5.35 56.13 14.65
CA VAL A 246 -4.51 57.29 14.96
C VAL A 246 -4.20 58.02 13.65
N ARG A 247 -4.60 59.29 13.53
CA ARG A 247 -4.40 60.12 12.33
C ARG A 247 -2.93 60.43 12.02
N ASN A 248 -2.01 60.13 12.94
CA ASN A 248 -0.57 60.36 12.77
C ASN A 248 0.19 59.05 13.05
N THR A 249 0.75 58.44 12.01
CA THR A 249 1.39 57.11 12.04
C THR A 249 2.88 57.14 12.37
N GLU A 250 3.46 58.34 12.55
CA GLU A 250 4.84 58.54 13.01
C GLU A 250 4.96 58.14 14.49
N GLY A 251 5.47 56.93 14.76
CA GLY A 251 5.55 56.34 16.10
C GLY A 251 4.55 55.22 16.40
N ALA A 252 3.69 54.84 15.45
CA ALA A 252 2.80 53.69 15.60
C ALA A 252 3.61 52.38 15.67
N LYS A 253 3.30 51.55 16.68
CA LYS A 253 3.84 50.20 16.81
C LYS A 253 2.93 49.19 16.10
N ALA A 254 3.49 48.03 15.76
CA ALA A 254 2.73 46.92 15.20
C ALA A 254 1.93 46.24 16.32
N HIS A 255 0.62 46.12 16.15
CA HIS A 255 -0.26 45.42 17.08
C HIS A 255 -0.68 44.08 16.50
N LEU A 256 -1.15 43.16 17.36
CA LEU A 256 -1.65 41.85 16.95
C LEU A 256 -2.88 41.99 16.03
N GLY A 257 -2.96 41.13 15.01
CA GLY A 257 -3.98 41.18 13.96
C GLY A 257 -3.44 41.74 12.65
N GLY A 258 -2.97 40.84 11.79
CA GLY A 258 -2.21 41.19 10.59
C GLY A 258 -1.79 39.95 9.83
N ILE A 259 -0.55 39.93 9.34
CA ILE A 259 -0.02 38.84 8.53
C ILE A 259 1.46 38.59 8.83
N LEU A 260 1.85 37.32 8.90
CA LEU A 260 3.23 36.88 8.93
C LEU A 260 3.68 36.47 7.52
N VAL A 261 4.85 36.95 7.13
CA VAL A 261 5.59 36.51 5.95
C VAL A 261 6.73 35.64 6.43
N ILE A 262 6.71 34.37 6.03
CA ILE A 262 7.70 33.38 6.43
C ILE A 262 8.74 33.23 5.31
N GLY A 263 9.96 33.68 5.60
CA GLY A 263 11.16 33.46 4.81
C GLY A 263 11.97 32.25 5.27
N GLU A 264 12.98 31.88 4.49
CA GLU A 264 13.91 30.82 4.87
C GLU A 264 14.90 31.27 5.95
N THR A 265 15.17 32.58 6.01
CA THR A 265 16.14 33.21 6.91
C THR A 265 15.54 34.32 7.78
N LEU A 266 14.40 34.88 7.36
CA LEU A 266 13.77 36.02 8.02
C LEU A 266 12.26 35.80 8.20
N LEU A 267 11.78 35.99 9.43
CA LEU A 267 10.35 36.11 9.72
C LEU A 267 9.98 37.60 9.74
N THR A 268 8.90 37.98 9.06
CA THR A 268 8.42 39.38 9.07
C THR A 268 6.91 39.43 9.31
N TYR A 269 6.53 40.06 10.42
CA TYR A 269 5.15 40.39 10.74
C TYR A 269 4.77 41.75 10.15
N PHE A 270 3.56 41.91 9.63
CA PHE A 270 2.95 43.17 9.25
C PHE A 270 1.60 43.35 9.95
N ASP A 271 1.41 44.49 10.63
CA ASP A 271 0.14 44.89 11.25
C ASP A 271 -0.92 45.16 10.18
N GLY A 272 -2.12 44.56 10.34
CA GLY A 272 -3.20 44.65 9.36
C GLY A 272 -3.85 46.03 9.21
N LEU A 273 -3.56 47.00 10.10
CA LEU A 273 -4.15 48.35 10.01
C LEU A 273 -3.13 49.45 9.71
N THR A 274 -1.92 49.38 10.28
CA THR A 274 -0.87 50.39 10.05
C THR A 274 0.22 49.94 9.08
N HIS A 275 0.23 48.66 8.71
CA HIS A 275 1.26 48.01 7.89
C HIS A 275 2.69 48.19 8.43
N ARG A 276 2.84 48.47 9.72
CA ARG A 276 4.13 48.47 10.40
C ARG A 276 4.64 47.05 10.51
N SER A 277 5.93 46.87 10.24
CA SER A 277 6.56 45.58 10.28
C SER A 277 7.46 45.36 11.50
N VAL A 278 7.55 44.12 11.93
CA VAL A 278 8.51 43.61 12.91
C VAL A 278 9.17 42.40 12.28
N SER A 279 10.51 42.36 12.27
CA SER A 279 11.26 41.24 11.67
C SER A 279 12.14 40.56 12.70
N SER A 280 12.32 39.25 12.56
CA SER A 280 13.18 38.43 13.42
C SER A 280 13.98 37.47 12.54
N VAL A 281 15.30 37.43 12.76
CA VAL A 281 16.22 36.59 12.00
C VAL A 281 16.22 35.19 12.57
N LEU A 282 16.16 34.19 11.69
CA LEU A 282 16.25 32.78 12.09
C LEU A 282 17.70 32.41 12.41
N GLN A 283 17.90 31.61 13.46
CA GLN A 283 19.23 31.11 13.82
C GLN A 283 19.76 30.13 12.77
N ASP A 284 18.89 29.23 12.32
CA ASP A 284 19.15 28.25 11.27
C ASP A 284 18.17 28.48 10.12
N PRO A 285 18.64 28.55 8.87
CA PRO A 285 17.75 28.62 7.72
C PRO A 285 16.87 27.37 7.59
N ARG A 286 15.59 27.54 7.26
CA ARG A 286 14.61 26.44 7.14
C ARG A 286 13.72 26.62 5.91
N ILE A 287 13.41 25.53 5.22
CA ILE A 287 12.47 25.54 4.08
C ILE A 287 11.10 25.09 4.60
N PHE A 288 10.27 26.04 5.02
CA PHE A 288 8.93 25.74 5.53
C PHE A 288 7.96 25.34 4.42
N VAL A 289 7.19 24.27 4.64
CA VAL A 289 6.26 23.72 3.65
C VAL A 289 4.81 23.74 4.12
N SER A 290 4.56 23.71 5.44
CA SER A 290 3.22 23.68 6.00
C SER A 290 3.15 24.34 7.38
N TRP A 291 1.96 24.79 7.78
CA TRP A 291 1.73 25.45 9.06
C TRP A 291 0.33 25.15 9.62
N ALA A 292 0.17 25.27 10.94
CA ALA A 292 -1.12 25.27 11.62
C ALA A 292 -1.15 26.30 12.75
N GLU A 293 -2.30 26.94 12.95
CA GLU A 293 -2.55 27.82 14.11
C GLU A 293 -2.86 26.98 15.36
N TYR A 294 -2.25 27.34 16.49
CA TYR A 294 -2.54 26.71 17.78
C TYR A 294 -3.51 27.57 18.62
N ASP A 295 -3.18 28.85 18.86
CA ASP A 295 -3.99 29.77 19.69
C ASP A 295 -3.95 31.25 19.25
N GLY A 296 -3.50 31.52 18.02
CA GLY A 296 -3.38 32.87 17.46
C GLY A 296 -2.10 33.64 17.80
N THR A 297 -1.31 33.15 18.77
CA THR A 297 0.04 33.64 19.07
C THR A 297 1.12 32.59 18.87
N HIS A 298 0.75 31.32 19.01
CA HIS A 298 1.58 30.16 18.74
C HIS A 298 1.15 29.49 17.43
N TYR A 299 2.14 29.12 16.62
CA TYR A 299 1.97 28.47 15.32
C TYR A 299 2.94 27.29 15.20
N LEU A 300 2.47 26.21 14.59
CA LEU A 300 3.26 25.02 14.33
C LEU A 300 3.73 25.09 12.88
N LEU A 301 5.04 24.99 12.65
CA LEU A 301 5.65 25.04 11.33
C LEU A 301 6.37 23.72 11.03
N ALA A 302 6.13 23.15 9.84
CA ALA A 302 6.87 21.99 9.36
C ALA A 302 7.77 22.35 8.18
N ASP A 303 8.98 21.81 8.16
CA ASP A 303 9.94 21.98 7.07
C ASP A 303 9.97 20.81 6.07
N ASP A 304 10.64 21.00 4.94
CA ASP A 304 10.80 20.01 3.85
C ASP A 304 11.47 18.70 4.31
N TYR A 305 12.16 18.72 5.46
CA TYR A 305 12.89 17.61 6.04
C TYR A 305 12.14 16.93 7.20
N GLY A 306 10.89 17.34 7.45
CA GLY A 306 10.01 16.78 8.47
C GLY A 306 10.25 17.33 9.87
N ARG A 307 11.08 18.37 10.06
CA ARG A 307 11.24 18.98 11.39
C ARG A 307 10.00 19.80 11.71
N LEU A 308 9.57 19.72 12.97
CA LEU A 308 8.44 20.47 13.50
C LEU A 308 8.93 21.52 14.51
N ASP A 309 8.64 22.78 14.24
CA ASP A 309 9.06 23.92 15.04
C ASP A 309 7.81 24.69 15.55
N LEU A 310 7.92 25.28 16.74
CA LEU A 310 6.92 26.15 17.37
C LEU A 310 7.34 27.61 17.18
N LEU A 311 6.56 28.35 16.41
CA LEU A 311 6.68 29.80 16.24
C LEU A 311 5.80 30.50 17.27
N THR A 312 6.40 31.39 18.06
CA THR A 312 5.71 32.25 19.02
C THR A 312 5.83 33.70 18.60
N ILE A 313 4.70 34.41 18.52
CA ILE A 313 4.67 35.87 18.36
C ILE A 313 4.87 36.48 19.75
N ASP A 314 6.03 37.11 19.97
CA ASP A 314 6.31 37.77 21.25
C ASP A 314 5.47 39.05 21.34
N THR A 315 4.60 39.11 22.34
CA THR A 315 3.70 40.24 22.56
C THR A 315 3.91 40.91 23.91
N ASN A 316 3.59 42.19 23.97
CA ASN A 316 3.55 42.96 25.21
C ASN A 316 2.22 43.72 25.30
N LEU A 317 1.55 43.61 26.45
CA LEU A 317 0.29 44.32 26.69
C LEU A 317 0.58 45.79 27.05
N GLU A 318 0.23 46.70 26.14
CA GLU A 318 0.35 48.14 26.36
C GLU A 318 -1.05 48.77 26.45
N THR A 319 -1.15 50.01 26.93
CA THR A 319 -2.43 50.76 26.97
C THR A 319 -3.06 50.98 25.59
N THR A 320 -2.31 50.74 24.51
CA THR A 320 -2.77 50.89 23.12
C THR A 320 -3.25 49.57 22.51
N GLY A 321 -3.19 48.48 23.26
CA GLY A 321 -3.49 47.10 22.85
C GLY A 321 -2.26 46.20 22.93
N VAL A 322 -2.42 44.96 22.45
CA VAL A 322 -1.35 43.96 22.37
C VAL A 322 -0.37 44.32 21.25
N VAL A 323 0.86 44.70 21.63
CA VAL A 323 1.94 45.09 20.72
C VAL A 323 2.83 43.89 20.41
N VAL A 324 3.13 43.67 19.13
CA VAL A 324 4.10 42.66 18.70
C VAL A 324 5.50 43.23 18.81
N THR A 325 6.38 42.55 19.55
CA THR A 325 7.77 42.97 19.78
C THR A 325 8.80 42.15 19.02
N GLY A 326 8.47 40.90 18.69
CA GLY A 326 9.39 39.96 18.06
C GLY A 326 8.70 38.66 17.71
N MET A 327 9.46 37.74 17.13
CA MET A 327 9.04 36.37 16.85
C MET A 327 10.16 35.43 17.27
N THR A 328 9.81 34.37 18.00
CA THR A 328 10.73 33.33 18.43
C THR A 328 10.34 31.99 17.82
N LEU A 329 11.33 31.24 17.34
CA LEU A 329 11.14 29.91 16.79
C LEU A 329 11.91 28.90 17.63
N GLU A 330 11.22 27.94 18.23
CA GLU A 330 11.83 26.85 19.01
C GLU A 330 11.50 25.49 18.38
N PRO A 331 12.49 24.60 18.15
CA PRO A 331 12.21 23.24 17.69
C PRO A 331 11.46 22.44 18.75
N LEU A 332 10.36 21.80 18.35
CA LEU A 332 9.66 20.84 19.19
C LEU A 332 10.52 19.58 19.38
N LYS A 333 10.30 18.84 20.47
CA LYS A 333 11.14 17.71 20.86
C LYS A 333 10.31 16.42 21.01
N ILE A 334 10.85 15.31 20.50
CA ILE A 334 10.39 13.95 20.82
C ILE A 334 11.42 13.35 21.77
N GLY A 335 11.04 13.20 23.04
CA GLY A 335 11.98 12.81 24.09
C GLY A 335 13.10 13.84 24.27
N ARG A 336 14.34 13.49 23.89
CA ARG A 336 15.52 14.39 23.96
C ARG A 336 16.00 14.90 22.61
N SER A 337 15.36 14.47 21.53
CA SER A 337 15.76 14.80 20.16
C SER A 337 14.78 15.78 19.53
N PRO A 338 15.18 16.56 18.51
CA PRO A 338 14.24 17.33 17.70
C PRO A 338 13.12 16.44 17.16
N ALA A 339 11.90 16.96 17.15
CA ALA A 339 10.75 16.29 16.57
C ALA A 339 10.93 16.21 15.06
N ILE A 340 10.99 14.97 14.56
CA ILE A 340 11.04 14.72 13.11
C ILE A 340 9.87 13.83 12.74
N THR A 341 8.91 14.42 12.06
CA THR A 341 7.70 13.81 11.53
C THR A 341 7.91 13.38 10.09
N SER A 342 6.90 12.78 9.48
CA SER A 342 6.84 12.71 8.01
C SER A 342 6.66 14.09 7.40
N ARG A 343 7.13 14.27 6.16
CA ARG A 343 7.05 15.54 5.44
C ARG A 343 5.59 15.98 5.25
N ALA A 344 5.19 17.02 5.98
CA ALA A 344 3.82 17.50 5.98
C ALA A 344 3.41 18.05 4.61
N SER A 345 2.30 17.54 4.06
CA SER A 345 1.54 18.21 3.00
C SER A 345 0.65 19.30 3.62
N ASN A 346 -0.11 18.93 4.66
CA ASN A 346 -0.93 19.82 5.48
C ASN A 346 -0.71 19.52 6.97
N LEU A 347 -0.73 20.57 7.79
CA LEU A 347 -0.86 20.47 9.25
C LEU A 347 -2.29 20.87 9.65
N VAL A 348 -2.92 20.08 10.52
CA VAL A 348 -4.27 20.37 11.02
C VAL A 348 -4.28 20.22 12.54
N TYR A 349 -4.45 21.35 13.25
CA TYR A 349 -4.62 21.35 14.69
C TYR A 349 -6.09 21.08 15.06
N LEU A 350 -6.34 19.98 15.77
CA LEU A 350 -7.69 19.47 16.06
C LEU A 350 -8.28 20.01 17.38
N GLY A 351 -7.51 20.80 18.14
CA GLY A 351 -7.86 21.11 19.53
C GLY A 351 -7.28 20.07 20.50
N ASP A 352 -7.48 20.30 21.81
CA ASP A 352 -7.02 19.41 22.88
C ASP A 352 -5.54 19.00 22.79
N ASN A 353 -4.71 19.94 22.31
CA ASN A 353 -3.29 19.76 22.04
C ASN A 353 -2.98 18.63 21.06
N THR A 354 -3.92 18.27 20.18
CA THR A 354 -3.73 17.22 19.17
C THR A 354 -3.46 17.82 17.78
N LEU A 355 -2.41 17.36 17.12
CA LEU A 355 -2.00 17.77 15.77
C LEU A 355 -2.01 16.57 14.83
N PHE A 356 -2.71 16.73 13.71
CA PHE A 356 -2.63 15.81 12.59
C PHE A 356 -1.66 16.31 11.54
N VAL A 357 -0.68 15.48 11.20
CA VAL A 357 0.31 15.68 10.15
C VAL A 357 -0.10 14.83 8.96
N ALA A 358 -0.72 15.47 7.97
CA ALA A 358 -1.02 14.83 6.69
C ALA A 358 0.26 14.74 5.86
N SER A 359 0.49 13.61 5.18
CA SER A 359 1.65 13.43 4.31
C SER A 359 1.26 12.81 2.97
N HIS A 360 1.90 13.31 1.91
CA HIS A 360 1.88 12.68 0.59
C HIS A 360 3.04 11.68 0.41
N HIS A 361 4.19 11.93 1.03
CA HIS A 361 5.45 11.21 0.77
C HIS A 361 5.78 10.14 1.81
N GLY A 362 5.01 10.05 2.88
CA GLY A 362 5.21 9.12 4.00
C GLY A 362 3.91 8.90 4.74
N ASP A 363 3.97 8.12 5.82
CA ASP A 363 2.82 7.86 6.67
C ASP A 363 2.26 9.17 7.26
N SER A 364 0.94 9.29 7.30
CA SER A 364 0.32 10.40 8.02
C SER A 364 0.31 10.09 9.51
N GLN A 365 0.41 11.11 10.36
CA GLN A 365 0.71 10.91 11.79
C GLN A 365 -0.18 11.81 12.66
N LEU A 366 -0.57 11.29 13.83
CA LEU A 366 -1.29 12.03 14.87
C LEU A 366 -0.37 12.21 16.06
N TYR A 367 -0.17 13.46 16.48
CA TYR A 367 0.67 13.82 17.62
C TYR A 367 -0.14 14.48 18.72
N GLN A 368 0.22 14.22 19.96
CA GLN A 368 -0.13 15.04 21.11
C GLN A 368 1.01 16.04 21.35
N ILE A 369 0.66 17.30 21.60
CA ILE A 369 1.59 18.42 21.78
C ILE A 369 1.54 18.89 23.23
N ASP A 370 2.67 19.32 23.73
CA ASP A 370 2.77 20.17 24.91
C ASP A 370 3.61 21.40 24.56
N VAL A 371 2.93 22.53 24.45
CA VAL A 371 3.52 23.83 24.07
C VAL A 371 4.41 24.38 25.18
N GLU A 372 4.07 24.14 26.46
CA GLU A 372 4.85 24.66 27.59
C GLU A 372 6.21 23.97 27.69
N SER A 373 6.25 22.66 27.44
CA SER A 373 7.51 21.91 27.42
C SER A 373 8.18 21.84 26.05
N ALA A 374 7.51 22.36 25.00
CA ALA A 374 7.90 22.21 23.60
C ALA A 374 8.15 20.74 23.22
N THR A 375 7.28 19.83 23.68
CA THR A 375 7.37 18.39 23.40
C THR A 375 6.19 17.87 22.59
N VAL A 376 6.42 16.78 21.86
CA VAL A 376 5.36 16.08 21.12
C VAL A 376 5.50 14.56 21.27
N THR A 377 4.38 13.85 21.28
CA THR A 377 4.31 12.39 21.38
C THR A 377 3.42 11.81 20.28
N LEU A 378 3.93 10.83 19.53
CA LEU A 378 3.17 10.15 18.49
C LEU A 378 2.06 9.29 19.13
N VAL A 379 0.82 9.53 18.72
CA VAL A 379 -0.38 8.80 19.16
C VAL A 379 -0.73 7.70 18.17
N GLN A 380 -0.79 8.03 16.88
CA GLN A 380 -1.25 7.12 15.83
C GLN A 380 -0.50 7.38 14.50
N SER A 381 -0.28 6.34 13.71
CA SER A 381 0.28 6.43 12.36
C SER A 381 -0.65 5.76 11.34
N PHE A 382 -0.77 6.37 10.16
CA PHE A 382 -1.63 5.92 9.06
C PHE A 382 -0.77 5.57 7.86
N SER A 383 -0.81 4.30 7.47
CA SER A 383 -0.02 3.76 6.37
C SER A 383 -0.31 4.49 5.04
N ASN A 384 0.76 4.96 4.38
CA ASN A 384 0.69 5.63 3.09
C ASN A 384 1.70 5.05 2.08
N ASN A 385 1.19 4.47 1.00
CA ASN A 385 2.01 3.89 -0.06
C ASN A 385 2.48 4.94 -1.10
N ALA A 386 2.00 6.18 -1.00
CA ALA A 386 2.30 7.21 -1.97
C ALA A 386 3.66 7.89 -1.75
N PRO A 387 4.30 8.37 -2.82
CA PRO A 387 4.12 7.90 -4.19
C PRO A 387 4.71 6.51 -4.39
N ILE A 388 4.05 5.64 -5.17
CA ILE A 388 4.68 4.39 -5.65
C ILE A 388 5.48 4.73 -6.90
N LEU A 389 6.82 4.62 -6.82
CA LEU A 389 7.72 5.01 -7.91
C LEU A 389 8.04 3.86 -8.87
N ASP A 390 8.18 2.65 -8.34
CA ASP A 390 8.39 1.41 -9.08
C ASP A 390 7.95 0.23 -8.21
N PHE A 391 7.65 -0.90 -8.84
CA PHE A 391 7.35 -2.12 -8.13
C PHE A 391 7.77 -3.36 -8.93
N SER A 392 7.93 -4.45 -8.18
CA SER A 392 8.18 -5.78 -8.72
C SER A 392 7.13 -6.75 -8.19
N ILE A 393 6.82 -7.77 -8.99
CA ILE A 393 5.91 -8.84 -8.62
C ILE A 393 6.76 -10.04 -8.21
N MET A 394 6.48 -10.57 -7.03
CA MET A 394 7.15 -11.73 -6.47
C MET A 394 6.13 -12.86 -6.32
N ASP A 395 6.27 -13.95 -7.06
CA ASP A 395 5.47 -15.17 -6.89
C ASP A 395 6.20 -16.14 -5.95
N MET A 396 5.61 -16.42 -4.79
CA MET A 396 6.12 -17.40 -3.82
C MET A 396 5.65 -18.83 -4.07
N GLY A 397 4.67 -19.02 -4.97
CA GLY A 397 3.98 -20.30 -5.17
C GLY A 397 4.59 -21.22 -6.22
N ASN A 398 5.29 -20.69 -7.23
CA ASN A 398 5.77 -21.47 -8.39
C ASN A 398 7.31 -21.44 -8.53
N ARG A 399 8.03 -21.97 -7.54
CA ARG A 399 9.51 -22.06 -7.57
C ARG A 399 10.04 -23.26 -8.38
N GLU A 400 9.19 -24.22 -8.69
CA GLU A 400 9.50 -25.41 -9.49
C GLU A 400 8.63 -25.40 -10.74
N GLY A 401 9.14 -25.90 -11.88
CA GLY A 401 8.60 -25.75 -13.25
C GLY A 401 7.21 -26.30 -13.56
N ASP A 402 6.30 -26.32 -12.60
CA ASP A 402 4.87 -26.57 -12.80
C ASP A 402 4.15 -25.28 -13.22
N ALA A 403 3.95 -25.15 -14.52
CA ALA A 403 3.22 -24.07 -15.17
C ALA A 403 1.68 -24.16 -14.98
N GLN A 404 1.18 -24.73 -13.87
CA GLN A 404 -0.24 -24.70 -13.53
C GLN A 404 -0.51 -23.62 -12.47
N ALA A 405 -0.39 -22.37 -12.92
CA ALA A 405 -0.63 -21.18 -12.14
C ALA A 405 -2.13 -20.84 -12.06
N GLY A 406 -2.67 -20.79 -10.83
CA GLY A 406 -3.96 -20.15 -10.55
C GLY A 406 -3.85 -18.62 -10.52
N ASN A 407 -4.96 -17.92 -10.25
CA ASN A 407 -5.02 -16.46 -10.14
C ASN A 407 -3.94 -15.94 -9.15
N ALA A 408 -2.89 -15.31 -9.69
CA ALA A 408 -1.63 -15.10 -8.99
C ALA A 408 -1.74 -14.22 -7.73
N PHE A 409 -2.63 -13.22 -7.71
CA PHE A 409 -2.81 -12.34 -6.56
C PHE A 409 -3.87 -12.84 -5.57
N SER A 410 -4.99 -13.35 -6.10
CA SER A 410 -6.05 -13.98 -5.31
C SER A 410 -5.57 -15.25 -4.56
N SER A 411 -4.52 -15.94 -5.02
CA SER A 411 -3.98 -17.08 -4.28
C SER A 411 -3.30 -16.71 -2.95
N GLY A 412 -3.05 -15.42 -2.68
CA GLY A 412 -2.26 -14.93 -1.53
C GLY A 412 -0.74 -15.13 -1.70
N GLN A 413 -0.31 -15.74 -2.82
CA GLN A 413 1.08 -16.14 -3.06
C GLN A 413 1.90 -15.09 -3.82
N SER A 414 1.26 -14.24 -4.64
CA SER A 414 1.95 -13.10 -5.24
C SER A 414 2.01 -11.92 -4.29
N ARG A 415 3.21 -11.40 -4.08
CA ARG A 415 3.47 -10.17 -3.35
C ARG A 415 3.84 -9.07 -4.34
N ILE A 416 3.22 -7.91 -4.20
CA ILE A 416 3.66 -6.69 -4.86
C ILE A 416 4.66 -6.02 -3.93
N VAL A 417 5.91 -5.87 -4.36
CA VAL A 417 6.94 -5.18 -3.58
C VAL A 417 7.25 -3.86 -4.27
N ALA A 418 6.86 -2.77 -3.61
CA ALA A 418 6.83 -1.42 -4.16
C ALA A 418 7.81 -0.49 -3.43
N GLY A 419 8.56 0.30 -4.19
CA GLY A 419 9.31 1.45 -3.68
C GLY A 419 8.35 2.61 -3.48
N CYS A 420 8.12 2.98 -2.22
CA CYS A 420 7.11 3.95 -1.79
C CYS A 420 7.76 5.12 -1.08
N GLY A 421 7.10 6.28 -1.12
CA GLY A 421 7.55 7.46 -0.40
C GLY A 421 8.74 8.16 -1.03
N ALA A 422 9.21 9.22 -0.38
CA ALA A 422 10.34 10.01 -0.85
C ALA A 422 11.29 10.42 0.29
N TYR A 423 12.57 10.46 -0.05
CA TYR A 423 13.68 10.87 0.80
C TYR A 423 13.64 10.12 2.14
N ARG A 424 13.65 10.83 3.26
CA ARG A 424 13.60 10.24 4.59
C ARG A 424 12.35 9.38 4.84
N ASP A 425 11.23 9.71 4.21
CA ASP A 425 10.00 8.93 4.32
C ASP A 425 9.95 7.72 3.36
N GLY A 426 11.01 7.53 2.56
CA GLY A 426 11.10 6.44 1.60
C GLY A 426 11.18 5.06 2.26
N SER A 427 10.36 4.14 1.76
CA SER A 427 10.20 2.78 2.28
C SER A 427 10.02 1.77 1.16
N LEU A 428 10.38 0.51 1.43
CA LEU A 428 9.99 -0.62 0.60
C LEU A 428 8.76 -1.27 1.23
N ARG A 429 7.68 -1.47 0.46
CA ARG A 429 6.43 -2.01 0.98
C ARG A 429 6.05 -3.30 0.27
N SER A 430 5.80 -4.35 1.04
CA SER A 430 5.26 -5.62 0.57
C SER A 430 3.75 -5.61 0.75
N ILE A 431 3.03 -5.70 -0.35
CA ILE A 431 1.58 -5.61 -0.44
C ILE A 431 1.07 -6.98 -0.90
N ARG A 432 0.26 -7.64 -0.08
CA ARG A 432 -0.25 -9.01 -0.31
C ARG A 432 -1.73 -9.11 0.04
N SER A 433 -2.48 -9.95 -0.67
CA SER A 433 -3.83 -10.34 -0.25
C SER A 433 -3.74 -11.35 0.91
N GLY A 434 -4.51 -11.13 1.98
CA GLY A 434 -4.49 -11.95 3.17
C GLY A 434 -5.83 -11.98 3.88
N VAL A 435 -5.95 -12.82 4.91
CA VAL A 435 -7.11 -12.92 5.79
C VAL A 435 -6.85 -12.11 7.06
N GLY A 436 -7.79 -11.24 7.41
CA GLY A 436 -7.74 -10.47 8.65
C GLY A 436 -8.05 -11.34 9.87
N LEU A 437 -7.42 -11.02 11.00
CA LEU A 437 -7.79 -11.53 12.32
C LEU A 437 -8.29 -10.34 13.16
N GLU A 438 -9.50 -10.46 13.68
CA GLU A 438 -10.08 -9.46 14.59
C GLU A 438 -9.87 -9.92 16.04
N ASP A 439 -9.11 -9.15 16.81
CA ASP A 439 -8.86 -9.44 18.22
C ASP A 439 -10.11 -9.13 19.07
N ARG A 440 -10.67 -10.16 19.72
CA ARG A 440 -11.84 -10.06 20.61
C ARG A 440 -11.45 -9.99 22.08
N GLY A 441 -10.25 -10.45 22.42
CA GLY A 441 -9.70 -10.39 23.76
C GLY A 441 -8.23 -10.78 23.80
N VAL A 442 -7.50 -10.19 24.76
CA VAL A 442 -6.08 -10.48 25.01
C VAL A 442 -5.92 -10.94 26.45
N LEU A 443 -5.21 -12.03 26.63
CA LEU A 443 -4.81 -12.61 27.90
C LEU A 443 -3.33 -12.33 28.11
N ASP A 444 -3.07 -11.26 28.85
CA ASP A 444 -1.72 -10.89 29.28
C ASP A 444 -1.23 -11.86 30.38
N GLU A 445 0.10 -11.94 30.59
CA GLU A 445 0.77 -12.76 31.62
C GLU A 445 0.98 -14.26 31.30
N LEU A 446 0.63 -14.74 30.10
CA LEU A 446 0.88 -16.11 29.65
C LEU A 446 1.99 -16.18 28.59
N GLU A 447 3.23 -16.31 29.05
CA GLU A 447 4.43 -16.39 28.20
C GLU A 447 4.92 -17.85 27.99
N GLY A 448 5.67 -18.08 26.90
CA GLY A 448 6.43 -19.33 26.72
C GLY A 448 5.59 -20.57 26.39
N THR A 449 4.42 -20.38 25.76
CA THR A 449 3.51 -21.45 25.34
C THR A 449 4.20 -22.48 24.44
N ARG A 450 3.99 -23.77 24.73
CA ARG A 450 4.47 -24.95 23.98
C ARG A 450 3.35 -25.75 23.31
N GLY A 451 2.09 -25.43 23.62
CA GLY A 451 0.92 -26.01 22.98
C GLY A 451 -0.36 -25.38 23.51
N LEU A 452 -1.37 -25.30 22.65
CA LEU A 452 -2.72 -24.86 22.99
C LEU A 452 -3.70 -25.98 22.64
N PHE A 453 -4.58 -26.31 23.58
CA PHE A 453 -5.63 -27.30 23.37
C PHE A 453 -6.94 -26.78 23.92
N THR A 454 -8.03 -27.00 23.18
CA THR A 454 -9.36 -26.58 23.59
C THR A 454 -10.19 -27.80 23.96
N LEU A 455 -10.88 -27.71 25.09
CA LEU A 455 -11.63 -28.80 25.68
C LEU A 455 -13.04 -28.36 26.05
N ARG A 456 -13.92 -29.35 26.16
CA ARG A 456 -15.24 -29.24 26.77
C ARG A 456 -15.18 -29.80 28.17
N SER A 457 -15.60 -28.99 29.15
CA SER A 457 -15.83 -29.44 30.52
C SER A 457 -17.05 -30.38 30.59
N TYR A 458 -17.20 -31.04 31.74
CA TYR A 458 -18.24 -32.04 31.94
C TYR A 458 -19.62 -31.37 31.93
N GLY A 459 -20.49 -31.83 31.03
CA GLY A 459 -21.84 -31.29 30.87
C GLY A 459 -21.91 -30.02 30.02
N SER A 460 -20.79 -29.56 29.43
CA SER A 460 -20.82 -28.47 28.45
C SER A 460 -21.11 -28.98 27.03
N ASP A 461 -21.96 -28.25 26.31
CA ASP A 461 -22.32 -28.54 24.91
C ASP A 461 -21.22 -28.04 23.94
N LEU A 462 -20.61 -26.89 24.24
CA LEU A 462 -19.58 -26.20 23.46
C LEU A 462 -18.23 -26.15 24.20
N VAL A 463 -17.19 -25.71 23.50
CA VAL A 463 -15.87 -25.50 24.10
C VAL A 463 -15.96 -24.38 25.14
N ASP A 464 -15.42 -24.63 26.32
CA ASP A 464 -15.44 -23.70 27.46
C ASP A 464 -14.11 -23.70 28.23
N THR A 465 -13.12 -24.48 27.77
CA THR A 465 -11.86 -24.67 28.48
C THR A 465 -10.68 -24.55 27.52
N LEU A 466 -9.68 -23.75 27.88
CA LEU A 466 -8.38 -23.67 27.22
C LEU A 466 -7.31 -24.29 28.11
N VAL A 467 -6.51 -25.18 27.53
CA VAL A 467 -5.33 -25.78 28.16
C VAL A 467 -4.09 -25.19 27.50
N VAL A 468 -3.26 -24.52 28.30
CA VAL A 468 -2.01 -23.89 27.89
C VAL A 468 -0.86 -24.73 28.42
N SER A 469 -0.13 -25.37 27.52
CA SER A 469 1.03 -26.18 27.86
C SER A 469 2.29 -25.34 27.89
N ALA A 470 3.08 -25.44 28.95
CA ALA A 470 4.39 -24.81 29.11
C ALA A 470 5.47 -25.86 29.38
N ILE A 471 6.74 -25.45 29.40
CA ILE A 471 7.89 -26.37 29.52
C ILE A 471 7.84 -27.21 30.81
N THR A 472 7.37 -26.62 31.91
CA THR A 472 7.39 -27.26 33.24
C THR A 472 6.01 -27.53 33.81
N GLU A 473 4.95 -26.98 33.23
CA GLU A 473 3.60 -27.03 33.77
C GLU A 473 2.54 -26.94 32.67
N THR A 474 1.29 -27.25 33.01
CA THR A 474 0.12 -27.05 32.16
C THR A 474 -0.87 -26.19 32.95
N ARG A 475 -1.31 -25.08 32.37
CA ARG A 475 -2.33 -24.20 32.93
C ARG A 475 -3.67 -24.42 32.26
N VAL A 476 -4.76 -24.23 32.99
CA VAL A 476 -6.12 -24.42 32.48
C VAL A 476 -6.96 -23.18 32.77
N LEU A 477 -7.57 -22.64 31.73
CA LEU A 477 -8.46 -21.49 31.80
C LEU A 477 -9.88 -21.94 31.43
N SER A 478 -10.87 -21.58 32.24
CA SER A 478 -12.28 -21.82 31.96
C SER A 478 -12.99 -20.53 31.62
N PHE A 479 -13.92 -20.63 30.66
CA PHE A 479 -14.69 -19.54 30.10
C PHE A 479 -16.16 -19.75 30.45
N ASP A 480 -16.77 -18.75 31.08
CA ASP A 480 -18.21 -18.77 31.32
C ASP A 480 -19.00 -18.33 30.06
N ARG A 481 -20.34 -18.32 30.16
CA ARG A 481 -21.23 -17.95 29.05
C ARG A 481 -21.22 -16.46 28.71
N GLU A 482 -20.78 -15.60 29.63
CA GLU A 482 -20.72 -14.15 29.47
C GLU A 482 -19.32 -13.67 29.03
N GLY A 483 -18.34 -14.57 28.98
CA GLY A 483 -16.95 -14.30 28.57
C GLY A 483 -16.00 -14.05 29.72
N GLY A 484 -16.42 -14.29 30.96
CA GLY A 484 -15.55 -14.29 32.13
C GLY A 484 -14.54 -15.44 32.07
N ILE A 485 -13.31 -15.17 32.51
CA ILE A 485 -12.17 -16.08 32.38
C ILE A 485 -11.58 -16.32 33.77
N GLU A 486 -11.45 -17.59 34.15
CA GLU A 486 -10.86 -18.00 35.43
C GLU A 486 -9.79 -19.07 35.21
N GLU A 487 -8.63 -18.92 35.86
CA GLU A 487 -7.61 -19.96 35.92
C GLU A 487 -7.98 -21.02 36.97
N ILE A 488 -8.02 -22.29 36.54
CA ILE A 488 -8.37 -23.41 37.40
C ILE A 488 -7.12 -24.25 37.68
N TYR A 489 -6.82 -24.44 38.97
CA TYR A 489 -5.66 -25.21 39.45
C TYR A 489 -5.89 -26.73 39.57
N SER A 490 -7.08 -27.22 39.19
CA SER A 490 -7.41 -28.64 39.10
C SER A 490 -8.53 -28.87 38.08
N PHE A 491 -8.29 -29.67 37.05
CA PHE A 491 -9.27 -29.90 35.98
C PHE A 491 -9.40 -31.39 35.66
N GLN A 492 -10.55 -31.98 35.97
CA GLN A 492 -10.98 -33.32 35.53
C GLN A 492 -9.93 -34.46 35.65
N GLY A 493 -9.07 -34.38 36.67
CA GLY A 493 -8.01 -35.37 36.91
C GLY A 493 -6.75 -35.22 36.05
N MET A 494 -6.64 -34.15 35.24
CA MET A 494 -5.43 -33.84 34.49
C MET A 494 -4.25 -33.52 35.40
N SER A 495 -3.06 -33.96 34.97
CA SER A 495 -1.79 -33.60 35.60
C SER A 495 -1.33 -32.24 35.06
N LEU A 496 -1.16 -31.27 35.96
CA LEU A 496 -0.82 -29.88 35.64
C LEU A 496 0.66 -29.54 35.94
N ASP A 497 1.38 -30.44 36.59
CA ASP A 497 2.78 -30.31 37.03
C ASP A 497 3.81 -30.71 35.97
N THR A 498 3.37 -30.91 34.72
CA THR A 498 4.21 -31.31 33.58
C THR A 498 3.68 -30.70 32.30
N GLU A 499 4.54 -30.63 31.28
CA GLU A 499 4.13 -30.32 29.91
C GLU A 499 3.10 -31.34 29.39
N THR A 500 2.05 -30.84 28.75
CA THR A 500 1.07 -31.65 28.00
C THR A 500 1.41 -31.58 26.51
N LEU A 501 1.62 -32.75 25.88
CA LEU A 501 1.94 -32.88 24.45
C LEU A 501 0.68 -32.91 23.57
N LEU A 502 -0.42 -33.45 24.10
CA LEU A 502 -1.73 -33.49 23.43
C LEU A 502 -2.84 -33.60 24.49
N ALA A 503 -3.89 -32.81 24.33
CA ALA A 503 -5.15 -32.99 25.07
C ALA A 503 -6.34 -32.95 24.11
N SER A 504 -7.33 -33.83 24.29
CA SER A 504 -8.55 -33.83 23.47
C SER A 504 -9.73 -34.53 24.14
N ASN A 505 -10.95 -34.08 23.85
CA ASN A 505 -12.16 -34.83 24.18
C ASN A 505 -12.40 -35.95 23.16
N LEU A 506 -12.70 -37.15 23.65
CA LEU A 506 -13.04 -38.31 22.82
C LEU A 506 -14.57 -38.41 22.60
N PRO A 507 -15.03 -39.04 21.49
CA PRO A 507 -16.46 -39.18 21.20
C PRO A 507 -17.24 -39.99 22.25
N ASN A 508 -16.57 -40.82 23.04
CA ASN A 508 -17.17 -41.59 24.13
C ASN A 508 -17.33 -40.78 25.43
N GLY A 509 -17.02 -39.48 25.41
CA GLY A 509 -17.12 -38.58 26.57
C GLY A 509 -15.89 -38.58 27.48
N GLN A 510 -14.86 -39.39 27.20
CA GLN A 510 -13.61 -39.37 27.98
C GLN A 510 -12.69 -38.23 27.55
N LEU A 511 -11.77 -37.87 28.44
CA LEU A 511 -10.70 -36.91 28.18
C LEU A 511 -9.37 -37.64 28.00
N LEU A 512 -8.66 -37.35 26.91
CA LEU A 512 -7.31 -37.87 26.64
C LEU A 512 -6.28 -36.80 27.03
N GLN A 513 -5.30 -37.18 27.85
CA GLN A 513 -4.10 -36.37 28.12
C GLN A 513 -2.84 -37.20 27.81
N ILE A 514 -1.94 -36.64 27.00
CA ILE A 514 -0.63 -37.22 26.70
C ILE A 514 0.45 -36.28 27.24
N THR A 515 1.33 -36.82 28.09
CA THR A 515 2.49 -36.13 28.68
C THR A 515 3.77 -36.86 28.25
N PRO A 516 4.97 -36.28 28.43
CA PRO A 516 6.22 -36.99 28.14
C PRO A 516 6.39 -38.33 28.89
N ARG A 517 5.64 -38.55 29.98
CA ARG A 517 5.76 -39.73 30.87
C ARG A 517 4.65 -40.76 30.72
N SER A 518 3.45 -40.35 30.30
CA SER A 518 2.30 -41.26 30.23
C SER A 518 1.18 -40.76 29.31
N VAL A 519 0.34 -41.69 28.88
CA VAL A 519 -0.94 -41.45 28.21
C VAL A 519 -2.06 -41.85 29.17
N VAL A 520 -3.01 -40.96 29.41
CA VAL A 520 -4.10 -41.17 30.37
C VAL A 520 -5.44 -40.92 29.70
N LEU A 521 -6.38 -41.84 29.92
CA LEU A 521 -7.81 -41.63 29.68
C LEU A 521 -8.47 -41.29 31.01
N LEU A 522 -9.07 -40.12 31.08
CA LEU A 522 -9.73 -39.58 32.26
C LEU A 522 -11.24 -39.63 32.04
N ASP A 523 -11.97 -39.98 33.10
CA ASP A 523 -13.41 -39.81 33.16
C ASP A 523 -13.72 -38.40 33.68
N PRO A 524 -14.32 -37.50 32.87
CA PRO A 524 -14.58 -36.11 33.26
C PRO A 524 -15.52 -35.96 34.45
N GLU A 525 -16.41 -36.92 34.70
CA GLU A 525 -17.38 -36.87 35.80
C GLU A 525 -16.71 -37.16 37.14
N SER A 526 -15.97 -38.29 37.23
CA SER A 526 -15.30 -38.69 38.45
C SER A 526 -13.94 -38.02 38.66
N GLY A 527 -13.35 -37.45 37.61
CA GLY A 527 -11.98 -36.93 37.61
C GLY A 527 -10.93 -38.01 37.82
N THR A 528 -11.26 -39.29 37.55
CA THR A 528 -10.35 -40.43 37.76
C THR A 528 -9.81 -40.98 36.44
N ALA A 529 -8.59 -41.49 36.47
CA ALA A 529 -7.99 -42.18 35.33
C ALA A 529 -8.69 -43.53 35.09
N THR A 530 -9.42 -43.65 33.98
CA THR A 530 -10.03 -44.90 33.54
C THR A 530 -8.98 -45.89 33.02
N SER A 531 -7.98 -45.38 32.29
CA SER A 531 -6.83 -46.16 31.84
C SER A 531 -5.59 -45.30 31.80
N LYS A 532 -4.43 -45.92 32.01
CA LYS A 532 -3.13 -45.26 31.97
C LYS A 532 -2.10 -46.18 31.33
N TRP A 533 -1.36 -45.62 30.39
CA TRP A 533 -0.18 -46.24 29.80
C TRP A 533 1.06 -45.43 30.21
N ASP A 534 1.98 -46.06 30.92
CA ASP A 534 3.24 -45.46 31.36
C ASP A 534 4.37 -45.80 30.39
N VAL A 535 5.23 -44.82 30.12
CA VAL A 535 6.38 -44.99 29.24
C VAL A 535 7.40 -45.93 29.91
N PRO A 536 8.05 -46.84 29.15
CA PRO A 536 9.11 -47.70 29.69
C PRO A 536 10.23 -46.91 30.38
N SER A 537 10.79 -47.47 31.47
CA SER A 537 11.76 -46.80 32.33
C SER A 537 12.95 -46.20 31.57
N GLY A 538 13.20 -44.91 31.78
CA GLY A 538 14.32 -44.17 31.19
C GLY A 538 14.06 -43.61 29.79
N LYS A 539 12.88 -43.83 29.21
CA LYS A 539 12.45 -43.22 27.94
C LYS A 539 11.41 -42.12 28.17
N SER A 540 11.17 -41.29 27.15
CA SER A 540 10.12 -40.27 27.14
C SER A 540 9.40 -40.24 25.80
N ILE A 541 8.14 -39.78 25.79
CA ILE A 541 7.40 -39.48 24.55
C ILE A 541 7.94 -38.15 24.01
N THR A 542 8.40 -38.15 22.77
CA THR A 542 8.93 -36.95 22.10
C THR A 542 7.91 -36.29 21.18
N ARG A 543 6.99 -37.08 20.60
CA ARG A 543 5.88 -36.61 19.76
C ARG A 543 4.65 -37.48 20.01
N ALA A 544 3.47 -36.85 19.92
CA ALA A 544 2.19 -37.52 20.04
C ALA A 544 1.20 -36.97 19.01
N SER A 545 0.36 -37.84 18.46
CA SER A 545 -0.79 -37.46 17.64
C SER A 545 -1.91 -38.48 17.86
N ALA A 546 -3.16 -38.05 17.87
CA ALA A 546 -4.27 -38.96 18.09
C ALA A 546 -5.52 -38.57 17.28
N ASN A 547 -6.31 -39.59 16.95
CA ASN A 547 -7.67 -39.44 16.43
C ASN A 547 -8.66 -40.08 17.43
N SER A 548 -9.89 -40.37 17.01
CA SER A 548 -10.90 -40.98 17.90
C SER A 548 -10.67 -42.45 18.24
N LYS A 549 -9.76 -43.15 17.54
CA LYS A 549 -9.53 -44.60 17.67
C LYS A 549 -8.11 -44.93 18.13
N TRP A 550 -7.11 -44.18 17.69
CA TRP A 550 -5.69 -44.44 17.92
C TRP A 550 -4.97 -43.23 18.50
N ALA A 551 -4.03 -43.49 19.41
CA ALA A 551 -2.95 -42.58 19.74
C ALA A 551 -1.62 -43.12 19.18
N LEU A 552 -0.97 -42.33 18.32
CA LEU A 552 0.34 -42.57 17.76
C LEU A 552 1.40 -41.83 18.57
N LEU A 553 2.43 -42.55 19.01
CA LEU A 553 3.48 -42.00 19.86
C LEU A 553 4.85 -42.29 19.26
N SER A 554 5.74 -41.30 19.34
CA SER A 554 7.18 -41.49 19.18
C SER A 554 7.83 -41.50 20.55
N VAL A 555 8.50 -42.60 20.89
CA VAL A 555 9.21 -42.79 22.15
C VAL A 555 10.71 -42.74 21.90
N ASP A 556 11.40 -41.82 22.58
CA ASP A 556 12.84 -41.58 22.47
C ASP A 556 13.30 -41.28 21.03
N GLY A 557 12.38 -40.82 20.17
CA GLY A 557 12.64 -40.48 18.77
C GLY A 557 12.91 -41.66 17.83
N THR A 558 12.88 -42.91 18.29
CA THR A 558 13.28 -44.09 17.49
C THR A 558 12.26 -45.23 17.50
N SER A 559 11.35 -45.24 18.49
CA SER A 559 10.34 -46.28 18.64
C SER A 559 8.95 -45.73 18.38
N LEU A 560 8.19 -46.38 17.51
CA LEU A 560 6.81 -46.03 17.19
C LEU A 560 5.85 -46.93 17.97
N VAL A 561 4.85 -46.34 18.62
CA VAL A 561 3.83 -47.05 19.40
C VAL A 561 2.44 -46.60 18.98
N SER A 562 1.54 -47.54 18.65
CA SER A 562 0.11 -47.26 18.49
C SER A 562 -0.70 -47.85 19.65
N LEU A 563 -1.49 -47.00 20.30
CA LEU A 563 -2.41 -47.36 21.37
C LEU A 563 -3.85 -47.29 20.87
N ASN A 564 -4.65 -48.30 21.16
CA ASN A 564 -6.07 -48.30 20.84
C ASN A 564 -6.88 -47.61 21.94
N LEU A 565 -7.48 -46.45 21.62
CA LEU A 565 -8.28 -45.66 22.56
C LEU A 565 -9.61 -46.33 22.90
N LEU A 566 -10.20 -47.09 21.97
CA LEU A 566 -11.45 -47.81 22.17
C LEU A 566 -11.28 -49.08 23.03
N GLN A 567 -10.04 -49.54 23.19
CA GLN A 567 -9.69 -50.72 24.00
C GLN A 567 -8.84 -50.33 25.21
N ASN A 568 -9.17 -49.22 25.87
CA ASN A 568 -8.54 -48.77 27.12
C ASN A 568 -7.00 -48.69 27.04
N LEU A 569 -6.46 -48.10 25.97
CA LEU A 569 -5.02 -47.95 25.73
C LEU A 569 -4.27 -49.27 25.53
N ALA A 570 -4.93 -50.30 24.99
CA ALA A 570 -4.25 -51.53 24.59
C ALA A 570 -3.15 -51.22 23.57
N VAL A 571 -1.92 -51.64 23.89
CA VAL A 571 -0.77 -51.54 22.97
C VAL A 571 -1.02 -52.51 21.83
N ASN A 572 -1.20 -51.98 20.63
CA ASN A 572 -1.54 -52.82 19.48
C ASN A 572 -0.26 -53.31 18.79
N VAL A 573 0.67 -52.39 18.51
CA VAL A 573 2.01 -52.70 17.98
C VAL A 573 3.05 -51.72 18.53
N GLN A 574 4.24 -52.24 18.83
CA GLN A 574 5.44 -51.46 19.14
C GLN A 574 6.54 -51.84 18.16
N GLN A 575 7.00 -50.89 17.36
CA GLN A 575 8.08 -51.11 16.40
C GLN A 575 9.33 -50.33 16.85
N SER A 576 10.36 -51.07 17.26
CA SER A 576 11.70 -50.53 17.54
C SER A 576 12.56 -50.75 16.31
N GLN A 577 13.15 -49.69 15.75
CA GLN A 577 14.15 -49.84 14.70
C GLN A 577 15.47 -50.38 15.28
N ASN A 578 15.52 -51.67 15.60
CA ASN A 578 16.75 -52.38 15.95
C ASN A 578 17.16 -53.29 14.78
N ASN A 579 17.51 -52.71 13.63
CA ASN A 579 18.21 -53.47 12.58
C ASN A 579 19.72 -53.40 12.85
N SER A 580 20.32 -54.57 13.05
CA SER A 580 21.66 -54.76 13.62
C SER A 580 22.86 -54.39 12.75
N ASP A 581 22.69 -53.67 11.63
CA ASP A 581 23.82 -53.30 10.73
C ASP A 581 23.69 -51.91 10.05
N SER A 582 22.65 -51.13 10.34
CA SER A 582 22.46 -49.77 9.79
C SER A 582 21.97 -48.83 10.88
N GLN A 583 22.56 -47.65 11.02
CA GLN A 583 22.14 -46.60 11.96
C GLN A 583 20.63 -46.33 11.76
N ALA A 584 19.83 -46.58 12.80
CA ALA A 584 18.37 -46.45 12.73
C ALA A 584 17.96 -44.99 12.47
N ASP A 585 16.97 -44.78 11.61
CA ASP A 585 16.51 -43.45 11.29
C ASP A 585 15.61 -42.90 12.41
N GLN A 586 15.80 -41.62 12.76
CA GLN A 586 15.02 -40.95 13.79
C GLN A 586 13.68 -40.44 13.24
N ILE A 587 12.66 -40.42 14.08
CA ILE A 587 11.33 -39.92 13.77
C ILE A 587 11.31 -38.41 14.02
N SER A 588 11.00 -37.62 12.99
CA SER A 588 10.96 -36.16 13.10
C SER A 588 9.57 -35.62 13.46
N CYS A 589 8.52 -36.19 12.87
CA CYS A 589 7.12 -35.78 13.05
C CYS A 589 6.17 -36.96 12.79
N ILE A 590 4.97 -36.88 13.37
CA ILE A 590 3.93 -37.93 13.26
C ILE A 590 2.54 -37.30 13.19
N HIS A 591 1.62 -37.96 12.48
CA HIS A 591 0.23 -37.53 12.39
C HIS A 591 -0.71 -38.74 12.33
N ALA A 592 -1.74 -38.77 13.18
CA ALA A 592 -2.82 -39.73 13.14
C ALA A 592 -4.02 -39.10 12.41
N ALA A 593 -4.38 -39.64 11.24
CA ALA A 593 -5.41 -39.05 10.40
C ALA A 593 -6.80 -39.13 11.05
N ARG A 594 -7.63 -38.10 10.86
CA ARG A 594 -9.01 -38.11 11.38
C ARG A 594 -9.92 -39.02 10.55
N ASP A 595 -9.76 -38.98 9.24
CA ASP A 595 -10.45 -39.84 8.28
C ASP A 595 -9.52 -40.10 7.08
N PRO A 596 -9.20 -41.37 6.74
CA PRO A 596 -9.56 -42.60 7.44
C PRO A 596 -8.78 -42.80 8.75
N GLN A 597 -9.49 -43.21 9.81
CA GLN A 597 -8.94 -43.33 11.17
C GLN A 597 -7.79 -44.34 11.30
N ASP A 598 -7.70 -45.35 10.43
CA ASP A 598 -6.65 -46.37 10.49
C ASP A 598 -5.36 -45.96 9.77
N LEU A 599 -5.29 -44.73 9.22
CA LEU A 599 -4.12 -44.21 8.53
C LEU A 599 -3.31 -43.27 9.44
N GLY A 600 -2.00 -43.45 9.43
CA GLY A 600 -1.04 -42.54 10.07
C GLY A 600 0.04 -42.10 9.08
N VAL A 601 0.74 -41.02 9.41
CA VAL A 601 1.88 -40.54 8.63
C VAL A 601 3.06 -40.32 9.57
N VAL A 602 4.25 -40.74 9.15
CA VAL A 602 5.51 -40.60 9.89
C VAL A 602 6.54 -39.92 9.00
N GLY A 603 7.19 -38.89 9.52
CA GLY A 603 8.36 -38.25 8.91
C GLY A 603 9.65 -38.77 9.52
N TRP A 604 10.64 -39.01 8.66
CA TRP A 604 11.94 -39.56 9.03
C TRP A 604 13.05 -38.51 8.85
N TRP A 605 14.00 -38.47 9.78
CA TRP A 605 14.99 -37.40 9.88
C TRP A 605 16.16 -37.58 8.90
N SER A 606 16.91 -38.67 9.04
CA SER A 606 18.15 -38.94 8.32
C SER A 606 17.89 -39.29 6.87
N SER A 607 16.77 -39.95 6.54
CA SER A 607 16.37 -40.25 5.16
C SER A 607 15.62 -39.10 4.49
N GLY A 608 15.01 -38.19 5.26
CA GLY A 608 14.16 -37.12 4.72
C GLY A 608 12.93 -37.67 3.98
N GLN A 609 12.44 -38.84 4.39
CA GLN A 609 11.26 -39.48 3.80
C GLN A 609 10.01 -39.29 4.66
N ILE A 610 8.85 -39.36 4.02
CA ILE A 610 7.57 -39.56 4.69
C ILE A 610 7.07 -40.98 4.43
N SER A 611 6.34 -41.57 5.37
CA SER A 611 5.70 -42.86 5.20
C SER A 611 4.27 -42.83 5.69
N LEU A 612 3.34 -43.21 4.83
CA LEU A 612 1.97 -43.52 5.22
C LEU A 612 1.97 -44.92 5.81
N ILE A 613 1.38 -45.08 6.99
CA ILE A 613 1.38 -46.33 7.76
C ILE A 613 -0.04 -46.75 8.11
N ASP A 614 -0.26 -48.06 8.21
CA ASP A 614 -1.47 -48.60 8.84
C ASP A 614 -1.30 -48.55 10.37
N MET A 615 -2.18 -47.84 11.06
CA MET A 615 -2.13 -47.65 12.52
C MET A 615 -2.30 -48.95 13.31
N ALA A 616 -2.99 -49.93 12.73
CA ALA A 616 -3.21 -51.23 13.37
C ALA A 616 -1.94 -52.11 13.37
N SER A 617 -1.14 -52.07 12.30
CA SER A 617 0.06 -52.91 12.12
C SER A 617 1.40 -52.16 12.15
N LEU A 618 1.38 -50.83 12.09
CA LEU A 618 2.53 -49.92 11.87
C LEU A 618 3.33 -50.21 10.59
N LYS A 619 2.79 -51.00 9.66
CA LYS A 619 3.47 -51.30 8.39
C LYS A 619 3.36 -50.12 7.43
N PRO A 620 4.45 -49.77 6.71
CA PRO A 620 4.39 -48.74 5.68
C PRO A 620 3.53 -49.21 4.50
N LEU A 621 2.59 -48.36 4.09
CA LEU A 621 1.70 -48.52 2.95
C LEU A 621 2.29 -47.83 1.71
N HIS A 622 2.80 -46.61 1.88
CA HIS A 622 3.47 -45.82 0.84
C HIS A 622 4.61 -45.01 1.46
N GLY A 623 5.70 -44.79 0.72
CA GLY A 623 6.81 -43.94 1.13
C GLY A 623 7.19 -42.97 0.03
N GLU A 624 7.43 -41.72 0.39
CA GLU A 624 7.79 -40.66 -0.56
C GLU A 624 9.03 -39.91 -0.04
N SER A 625 9.97 -39.62 -0.93
CA SER A 625 11.18 -38.85 -0.60
C SER A 625 10.92 -37.35 -0.69
N MET A 626 11.29 -36.58 0.33
CA MET A 626 11.17 -35.11 0.32
C MET A 626 12.42 -34.41 -0.25
N ARG A 627 13.50 -35.16 -0.47
CA ARG A 627 14.75 -34.62 -1.04
C ARG A 627 14.56 -34.23 -2.50
N GLN A 628 15.08 -33.06 -2.87
CA GLN A 628 15.07 -32.58 -4.26
C GLN A 628 16.31 -33.08 -5.03
N THR A 629 17.46 -33.12 -4.37
CA THR A 629 18.72 -33.67 -4.89
C THR A 629 19.31 -34.64 -3.85
N GLU A 630 20.18 -35.57 -4.28
CA GLU A 630 20.82 -36.54 -3.37
C GLU A 630 21.60 -35.83 -2.23
N ASP A 631 22.12 -34.63 -2.50
CA ASP A 631 22.87 -33.78 -1.56
C ASP A 631 21.98 -32.85 -0.70
N SER A 632 20.67 -32.79 -0.94
CA SER A 632 19.76 -31.93 -0.15
C SER A 632 19.42 -32.56 1.19
N ALA A 633 19.83 -31.90 2.29
CA ALA A 633 19.47 -32.28 3.65
C ALA A 633 18.17 -31.56 4.07
N THR A 634 17.04 -31.95 3.47
CA THR A 634 15.72 -31.41 3.85
C THR A 634 14.99 -32.39 4.78
N VAL A 635 14.50 -31.88 5.91
CA VAL A 635 13.85 -32.66 6.96
C VAL A 635 12.39 -32.24 7.11
N PRO A 636 11.43 -33.18 7.12
CA PRO A 636 10.06 -32.87 7.50
C PRO A 636 9.98 -32.60 9.00
N ARG A 637 9.42 -31.45 9.39
CA ARG A 637 9.32 -30.99 10.79
C ARG A 637 7.91 -31.08 11.36
N ASP A 638 6.89 -30.98 10.50
CA ASP A 638 5.49 -31.15 10.89
C ASP A 638 4.66 -31.71 9.73
N ILE A 639 3.58 -32.44 10.04
CA ILE A 639 2.74 -33.13 9.04
C ILE A 639 1.26 -33.05 9.44
N ALA A 640 0.40 -32.81 8.44
CA ALA A 640 -1.04 -32.89 8.60
C ALA A 640 -1.68 -33.61 7.41
N LEU A 641 -2.54 -34.60 7.67
CA LEU A 641 -3.39 -35.22 6.64
C LEU A 641 -4.83 -34.77 6.86
N VAL A 642 -5.32 -33.89 5.98
CA VAL A 642 -6.58 -33.18 6.15
C VAL A 642 -7.43 -33.21 4.89
N GLN A 643 -8.74 -33.14 5.06
CA GLN A 643 -9.68 -33.01 3.95
C GLN A 643 -9.93 -31.52 3.68
N LEU A 644 -9.20 -30.92 2.72
CA LEU A 644 -9.34 -29.48 2.39
C LEU A 644 -10.54 -29.18 1.50
N HIS A 645 -10.97 -30.13 0.69
CA HIS A 645 -12.12 -30.03 -0.20
C HIS A 645 -13.20 -31.02 0.21
N PRO A 646 -14.48 -30.82 -0.17
CA PRO A 646 -15.48 -31.87 -0.05
C PRO A 646 -15.00 -33.18 -0.70
N THR A 647 -15.32 -34.32 -0.07
CA THR A 647 -14.87 -35.67 -0.48
C THR A 647 -15.32 -36.06 -1.90
N GLU A 648 -16.33 -35.38 -2.43
CA GLU A 648 -16.85 -35.54 -3.79
C GLU A 648 -15.90 -34.96 -4.85
N ILE A 649 -15.09 -33.96 -4.48
CA ILE A 649 -14.19 -33.22 -5.38
C ILE A 649 -12.79 -33.85 -5.37
N SER A 650 -12.22 -34.09 -4.18
CA SER A 650 -10.86 -34.60 -4.03
C SER A 650 -10.73 -35.48 -2.77
N GLY A 651 -9.75 -36.39 -2.79
CA GLY A 651 -9.32 -37.11 -1.59
C GLY A 651 -8.56 -36.22 -0.60
N PRO A 652 -8.13 -36.80 0.53
CA PRO A 652 -7.36 -36.10 1.56
C PRO A 652 -6.07 -35.50 1.01
N THR A 653 -5.71 -34.33 1.53
CA THR A 653 -4.46 -33.64 1.21
C THR A 653 -3.46 -33.83 2.34
N LEU A 654 -2.27 -34.31 1.98
CA LEU A 654 -1.13 -34.39 2.87
C LEU A 654 -0.31 -33.10 2.77
N LEU A 655 -0.13 -32.43 3.90
CA LEU A 655 0.71 -31.25 4.06
C LEU A 655 1.95 -31.64 4.86
N VAL A 656 3.13 -31.30 4.35
CA VAL A 656 4.43 -31.59 4.98
C VAL A 656 5.19 -30.27 5.11
N ALA A 657 5.37 -29.80 6.34
CA ALA A 657 6.20 -28.64 6.64
C ALA A 657 7.66 -29.06 6.77
N MET A 658 8.53 -28.44 5.99
CA MET A 658 9.96 -28.71 5.92
C MET A 658 10.75 -27.77 6.83
N GLU A 659 12.00 -28.11 7.12
CA GLU A 659 12.91 -27.31 7.96
C GLU A 659 13.25 -25.93 7.38
N ASP A 660 13.18 -25.77 6.06
CA ASP A 660 13.51 -24.53 5.33
C ASP A 660 12.31 -23.60 5.14
N GLY A 661 11.18 -23.87 5.79
CA GLY A 661 9.95 -23.09 5.71
C GLY A 661 9.10 -23.36 4.45
N ASN A 662 9.45 -24.37 3.65
CA ASN A 662 8.60 -24.88 2.58
C ASN A 662 7.49 -25.78 3.14
N VAL A 663 6.29 -25.65 2.58
CA VAL A 663 5.19 -26.60 2.79
C VAL A 663 4.93 -27.34 1.49
N VAL A 664 5.13 -28.65 1.53
CA VAL A 664 4.88 -29.55 0.40
C VAL A 664 3.49 -30.18 0.55
N THR A 665 2.68 -30.11 -0.50
CA THR A 665 1.33 -30.66 -0.53
C THR A 665 1.24 -31.84 -1.49
N PHE A 666 0.50 -32.87 -1.11
CA PHE A 666 0.19 -34.00 -1.97
C PHE A 666 -1.29 -34.38 -1.87
N ASN A 667 -1.85 -34.89 -2.96
CA ASN A 667 -3.15 -35.55 -2.95
C ASN A 667 -2.98 -37.04 -2.63
N VAL A 668 -3.76 -37.55 -1.66
CA VAL A 668 -3.72 -38.94 -1.23
C VAL A 668 -4.97 -39.66 -1.72
N SER A 669 -4.77 -40.71 -2.51
CA SER A 669 -5.87 -41.56 -2.97
C SER A 669 -6.49 -42.34 -1.82
N THR A 670 -7.81 -42.26 -1.66
CA THR A 670 -8.57 -43.10 -0.71
C THR A 670 -8.53 -44.59 -1.08
N LYS A 671 -8.20 -44.93 -2.33
CA LYS A 671 -8.01 -46.29 -2.83
C LYS A 671 -6.53 -46.56 -3.02
N GLY A 672 -5.95 -47.38 -2.14
CA GLY A 672 -4.55 -47.81 -2.21
C GLY A 672 -3.53 -46.81 -1.63
N PHE A 673 -3.95 -45.65 -1.12
CA PHE A 673 -3.11 -44.67 -0.40
C PHE A 673 -1.89 -44.18 -1.18
N ALA A 674 -1.97 -44.18 -2.50
CA ALA A 674 -0.94 -43.59 -3.35
C ALA A 674 -0.93 -42.06 -3.20
N VAL A 675 0.27 -41.49 -3.18
CA VAL A 675 0.53 -40.05 -3.07
C VAL A 675 0.81 -39.49 -4.46
N SER A 676 0.20 -38.36 -4.81
CA SER A 676 0.34 -37.74 -6.14
C SER A 676 0.22 -36.21 -6.05
N GLY A 677 0.52 -35.50 -7.15
CA GLY A 677 0.31 -34.05 -7.23
C GLY A 677 1.15 -33.24 -6.24
N ARG A 678 2.44 -33.59 -6.12
CA ARG A 678 3.43 -32.86 -5.31
C ARG A 678 3.45 -31.39 -5.72
N LYS A 679 3.23 -30.48 -4.78
CA LYS A 679 3.44 -29.04 -4.96
C LYS A 679 4.22 -28.50 -3.76
N SER A 680 5.07 -27.49 -3.96
CA SER A 680 5.88 -26.90 -2.89
C SER A 680 5.67 -25.39 -2.85
N VAL A 681 5.35 -24.85 -1.68
CA VAL A 681 5.13 -23.41 -1.46
C VAL A 681 6.01 -22.93 -0.31
N THR A 682 6.74 -21.84 -0.51
CA THR A 682 7.55 -21.24 0.56
C THR A 682 6.68 -20.28 1.37
N LEU A 683 6.50 -20.54 2.67
CA LEU A 683 5.72 -19.67 3.56
C LEU A 683 6.60 -18.82 4.51
N GLY A 684 7.82 -19.27 4.80
CA GLY A 684 8.79 -18.56 5.62
C GLY A 684 10.20 -19.13 5.43
N SER A 685 11.14 -18.75 6.30
CA SER A 685 12.49 -19.35 6.33
C SER A 685 12.72 -20.30 7.51
N ASN A 686 11.87 -20.25 8.54
CA ASN A 686 11.88 -21.17 9.68
C ASN A 686 10.88 -22.33 9.49
N PRO A 687 11.07 -23.46 10.19
CA PRO A 687 10.13 -24.58 10.14
C PRO A 687 8.71 -24.16 10.48
N ALA A 688 7.79 -24.43 9.55
CA ALA A 688 6.37 -24.15 9.74
C ALA A 688 5.71 -25.18 10.68
N ARG A 689 4.71 -24.76 11.45
CA ARG A 689 3.83 -25.67 12.20
C ARG A 689 2.42 -25.62 11.64
N LEU A 690 1.75 -26.76 11.61
CA LEU A 690 0.45 -26.96 10.98
C LEU A 690 -0.63 -27.16 12.06
N HIS A 691 -1.48 -26.15 12.25
CA HIS A 691 -2.60 -26.20 13.19
C HIS A 691 -3.91 -26.46 12.45
N ILE A 692 -4.55 -27.59 12.72
CA ILE A 692 -5.77 -27.99 12.02
C ILE A 692 -6.98 -27.30 12.66
N LEU A 693 -7.79 -26.64 11.83
CA LEU A 693 -9.03 -25.97 12.18
C LEU A 693 -10.20 -26.71 11.50
N PRO A 694 -10.84 -27.68 12.17
CA PRO A 694 -11.91 -28.47 11.57
C PRO A 694 -13.18 -27.65 11.36
N GLN A 695 -13.88 -27.91 10.25
CA GLN A 695 -15.17 -27.31 9.95
C GLN A 695 -16.32 -28.30 10.18
N GLN A 696 -17.56 -27.79 10.23
CA GLN A 696 -18.76 -28.61 10.45
C GLN A 696 -19.12 -29.49 9.26
N ASP A 697 -18.70 -29.11 8.05
CA ASP A 697 -18.98 -29.82 6.79
C ASP A 697 -18.05 -31.04 6.54
N GLY A 698 -17.14 -31.31 7.48
CA GLY A 698 -16.15 -32.38 7.37
C GLY A 698 -14.84 -31.97 6.68
N THR A 699 -14.76 -30.74 6.18
CA THR A 699 -13.50 -30.16 5.69
C THR A 699 -12.68 -29.59 6.84
N SER A 700 -11.46 -29.14 6.57
CA SER A 700 -10.62 -28.46 7.56
C SER A 700 -9.79 -27.38 6.88
N ASN A 701 -9.61 -26.28 7.59
CA ASN A 701 -8.58 -25.30 7.27
C ASN A 701 -7.32 -25.65 8.07
N VAL A 702 -6.16 -25.18 7.62
CA VAL A 702 -4.90 -25.36 8.33
C VAL A 702 -4.24 -24.02 8.52
N PHE A 703 -4.14 -23.58 9.76
CA PHE A 703 -3.40 -22.39 10.14
C PHE A 703 -1.93 -22.74 10.27
N VAL A 704 -1.07 -22.02 9.57
CA VAL A 704 0.35 -22.27 9.50
C VAL A 704 1.10 -21.16 10.21
N THR A 705 1.79 -21.49 11.29
CA THR A 705 2.61 -20.52 12.04
C THR A 705 4.06 -20.60 11.58
N THR A 706 4.57 -19.48 11.07
CA THR A 706 5.96 -19.23 10.66
C THR A 706 6.30 -17.78 11.00
N GLU A 707 7.42 -17.24 10.52
CA GLU A 707 7.70 -15.79 10.53
C GLU A 707 6.62 -14.95 9.82
N HIS A 708 5.88 -15.57 8.91
CA HIS A 708 4.67 -15.04 8.29
C HIS A 708 3.58 -16.10 8.42
N ALA A 709 2.58 -15.85 9.25
CA ALA A 709 1.48 -16.80 9.44
C ALA A 709 0.58 -16.85 8.20
N SER A 710 0.10 -18.04 7.83
CA SER A 710 -0.74 -18.26 6.65
C SER A 710 -1.89 -19.22 6.95
N LEU A 711 -3.04 -19.02 6.32
CA LEU A 711 -4.19 -19.91 6.36
C LEU A 711 -4.29 -20.69 5.05
N ILE A 712 -4.28 -22.02 5.15
CA ILE A 712 -4.48 -22.95 4.04
C ILE A 712 -5.92 -23.47 4.08
N TYR A 713 -6.65 -23.34 2.97
CA TYR A 713 -8.02 -23.84 2.86
C TYR A 713 -8.36 -24.19 1.41
N GLY A 714 -9.40 -25.00 1.23
CA GLY A 714 -9.95 -25.30 -0.08
C GLY A 714 -11.04 -24.30 -0.48
N ALA A 715 -10.93 -23.70 -1.66
CA ALA A 715 -12.03 -22.95 -2.28
C ALA A 715 -11.99 -23.15 -3.80
N GLU A 716 -13.16 -23.20 -4.44
CA GLU A 716 -13.29 -23.34 -5.91
C GLU A 716 -12.52 -24.55 -6.49
N GLY A 717 -12.46 -25.65 -5.74
CA GLY A 717 -11.73 -26.86 -6.12
C GLY A 717 -10.20 -26.71 -6.12
N ARG A 718 -9.65 -25.65 -5.51
CA ARG A 718 -8.21 -25.40 -5.39
C ARG A 718 -7.80 -25.15 -3.94
N ILE A 719 -6.56 -25.52 -3.62
CA ILE A 719 -5.92 -25.21 -2.34
C ILE A 719 -5.37 -23.78 -2.42
N ILE A 720 -5.76 -22.94 -1.46
CA ILE A 720 -5.37 -21.53 -1.38
C ILE A 720 -4.50 -21.32 -0.14
N PHE A 721 -3.49 -20.45 -0.26
CA PHE A 721 -2.56 -20.08 0.81
C PHE A 721 -2.67 -18.58 1.06
N SER A 722 -3.55 -18.18 1.98
CA SER A 722 -3.73 -16.76 2.31
C SER A 722 -2.84 -16.36 3.47
N ALA A 723 -2.05 -15.29 3.32
CA ALA A 723 -1.31 -14.75 4.45
C ALA A 723 -2.29 -14.20 5.52
N THR A 724 -1.86 -14.14 6.78
CA THR A 724 -2.68 -13.60 7.87
C THR A 724 -2.00 -12.39 8.50
N THR A 725 -2.72 -11.67 9.37
CA THR A 725 -2.20 -10.51 10.11
C THR A 725 -1.38 -10.88 11.35
N ALA A 726 -1.35 -12.15 11.76
CA ALA A 726 -0.65 -12.62 12.96
C ALA A 726 0.79 -13.09 12.66
N ASP A 727 1.66 -12.18 12.23
CA ASP A 727 3.06 -12.47 11.87
C ASP A 727 3.94 -12.97 13.06
N ASP A 728 3.38 -13.08 14.27
CA ASP A 728 4.03 -13.52 15.52
C ASP A 728 3.32 -14.70 16.22
N ALA A 729 2.33 -15.31 15.56
CA ALA A 729 1.62 -16.46 16.13
C ALA A 729 2.54 -17.69 16.22
N THR A 730 2.50 -18.39 17.36
CA THR A 730 3.32 -19.59 17.65
C THR A 730 2.51 -20.87 17.70
N PHE A 731 1.29 -20.83 18.25
CA PHE A 731 0.31 -21.92 18.27
C PHE A 731 -1.09 -21.37 18.03
N VAL A 732 -1.94 -22.17 17.40
CA VAL A 732 -3.34 -21.82 17.15
C VAL A 732 -4.23 -23.02 17.48
N ALA A 733 -5.37 -22.78 18.13
CA ALA A 733 -6.37 -23.79 18.42
C ALA A 733 -7.78 -23.29 18.09
N PRO A 734 -8.68 -24.16 17.59
CA PRO A 734 -10.08 -23.80 17.34
C PRO A 734 -10.80 -23.57 18.67
N PHE A 735 -11.56 -22.48 18.79
CA PHE A 735 -12.25 -22.11 20.03
C PHE A 735 -13.66 -21.59 19.73
N ASP A 736 -14.61 -22.52 19.70
CA ASP A 736 -16.03 -22.20 19.50
C ASP A 736 -16.77 -22.32 20.83
N SER A 737 -16.94 -21.17 21.50
CA SER A 737 -17.55 -21.05 22.82
C SER A 737 -18.81 -20.18 22.77
N HIS A 738 -19.61 -20.20 23.85
CA HIS A 738 -20.83 -19.38 23.91
C HIS A 738 -20.57 -17.87 23.83
N ALA A 739 -19.52 -17.39 24.49
CA ALA A 739 -19.16 -15.97 24.50
C ALA A 739 -18.38 -15.56 23.24
N PHE A 740 -17.62 -16.50 22.68
CA PHE A 740 -16.78 -16.30 21.49
C PHE A 740 -17.09 -17.38 20.45
N PRO A 741 -18.19 -17.25 19.69
CA PRO A 741 -18.54 -18.20 18.64
C PRO A 741 -17.57 -18.09 17.46
N ASP A 742 -17.35 -19.20 16.74
CA ASP A 742 -16.50 -19.27 15.53
C ASP A 742 -15.11 -18.61 15.69
N SER A 743 -14.53 -18.69 16.88
CA SER A 743 -13.26 -18.03 17.20
C SER A 743 -12.09 -19.00 17.19
N VAL A 744 -10.88 -18.46 17.15
CA VAL A 744 -9.63 -19.18 17.32
C VAL A 744 -8.82 -18.55 18.44
N ILE A 745 -8.07 -19.36 19.16
CA ILE A 745 -7.11 -18.87 20.15
C ILE A 745 -5.73 -18.99 19.55
N LEU A 746 -4.95 -17.92 19.59
CA LEU A 746 -3.57 -17.90 19.16
C LEU A 746 -2.65 -17.45 20.28
N SER A 747 -1.51 -18.11 20.43
CA SER A 747 -0.44 -17.67 21.33
C SER A 747 0.63 -16.93 20.56
N THR A 748 1.26 -15.96 21.20
CA THR A 748 2.54 -15.37 20.78
C THR A 748 3.60 -15.70 21.83
N ASP A 749 4.79 -15.12 21.69
CA ASP A 749 5.82 -15.22 22.73
C ASP A 749 5.45 -14.40 23.99
N GLN A 750 4.52 -13.43 23.89
CA GLN A 750 4.19 -12.48 24.96
C GLN A 750 2.80 -12.68 25.57
N HIS A 751 1.78 -13.03 24.78
CA HIS A 751 0.39 -13.09 25.22
C HIS A 751 -0.43 -14.10 24.41
N ILE A 752 -1.61 -14.44 24.92
CA ILE A 752 -2.61 -15.25 24.20
C ILE A 752 -3.74 -14.33 23.73
N ARG A 753 -4.18 -14.48 22.49
CA ARG A 753 -5.25 -13.69 21.88
C ARG A 753 -6.41 -14.59 21.46
N ILE A 754 -7.62 -14.08 21.66
CA ILE A 754 -8.86 -14.67 21.15
C ILE A 754 -9.24 -13.87 19.92
N CYS A 755 -9.26 -14.53 18.77
CA CYS A 755 -9.42 -13.86 17.48
C CYS A 755 -10.55 -14.49 16.68
N HIS A 756 -11.25 -13.66 15.90
CA HIS A 756 -12.15 -14.13 14.86
C HIS A 756 -11.41 -14.10 13.51
N VAL A 757 -11.52 -15.19 12.73
CA VAL A 757 -10.93 -15.26 11.39
C VAL A 757 -11.91 -14.66 10.40
N ASP A 758 -11.52 -13.56 9.76
CA ASP A 758 -12.38 -12.92 8.77
C ASP A 758 -12.57 -13.83 7.54
N LYS A 759 -13.76 -13.77 6.94
CA LYS A 759 -14.06 -14.48 5.69
C LYS A 759 -13.64 -13.66 4.47
N GLU A 760 -13.56 -12.34 4.61
CA GLU A 760 -13.10 -11.45 3.54
C GLU A 760 -11.57 -11.37 3.50
N ARG A 761 -11.04 -11.30 2.27
CA ARG A 761 -9.61 -11.03 2.09
C ARG A 761 -9.37 -9.54 2.10
N LEU A 762 -8.39 -9.12 2.88
CA LEU A 762 -7.94 -7.75 3.00
C LEU A 762 -6.52 -7.63 2.45
N THR A 763 -6.18 -6.44 1.94
CA THR A 763 -4.80 -6.16 1.53
C THR A 763 -3.95 -5.86 2.76
N HIS A 764 -2.91 -6.66 2.97
CA HIS A 764 -1.93 -6.46 4.03
C HIS A 764 -0.68 -5.76 3.48
N VAL A 765 -0.23 -4.73 4.19
CA VAL A 765 0.95 -3.92 3.82
C VAL A 765 2.00 -4.03 4.91
N LYS A 766 3.16 -4.61 4.59
CA LYS A 766 4.34 -4.66 5.45
C LYS A 766 5.39 -3.68 4.94
N ALA A 767 5.79 -2.71 5.76
CA ALA A 767 6.78 -1.70 5.40
C ALA A 767 8.17 -2.03 5.95
N LEU A 768 9.21 -1.76 5.15
CA LEU A 768 10.61 -1.67 5.53
C LEU A 768 11.06 -0.21 5.34
N PRO A 769 11.29 0.55 6.43
CA PRO A 769 11.84 1.89 6.32
C PRO A 769 13.26 1.86 5.74
N VAL A 770 13.45 2.42 4.56
CA VAL A 770 14.77 2.57 3.92
C VAL A 770 15.38 3.93 4.28
N ASN A 771 14.52 4.93 4.54
CA ASN A 771 14.86 6.32 4.77
C ASN A 771 15.56 6.99 3.57
N GLU A 772 15.31 6.44 2.38
CA GLU A 772 15.77 6.94 1.09
C GLU A 772 14.68 6.70 0.05
N THR A 773 14.63 7.56 -0.98
CA THR A 773 13.73 7.35 -2.11
C THR A 773 14.11 6.05 -2.84
N VAL A 774 13.30 5.01 -2.73
CA VAL A 774 13.46 3.78 -3.51
C VAL A 774 12.90 4.02 -4.91
N ARG A 775 13.76 4.50 -5.83
CA ARG A 775 13.36 4.90 -7.18
C ARG A 775 13.05 3.71 -8.08
N ARG A 776 13.78 2.59 -7.92
CA ARG A 776 13.69 1.40 -8.79
C ARG A 776 13.81 0.12 -7.99
N VAL A 777 13.03 -0.89 -8.37
CA VAL A 777 12.96 -2.20 -7.70
C VAL A 777 13.04 -3.32 -8.74
N ALA A 778 13.98 -4.24 -8.58
CA ALA A 778 14.10 -5.43 -9.40
C ALA A 778 14.20 -6.69 -8.51
N TYR A 779 13.38 -7.70 -8.79
CA TYR A 779 13.39 -8.97 -8.06
C TYR A 779 14.27 -10.00 -8.77
N SER A 780 15.07 -10.75 -8.00
CA SER A 780 15.95 -11.81 -8.49
C SER A 780 15.62 -13.13 -7.78
N PRO A 781 14.87 -14.04 -8.43
CA PRO A 781 14.48 -15.31 -7.83
C PRO A 781 15.66 -16.22 -7.45
N GLY A 782 16.69 -16.31 -8.30
CA GLY A 782 17.86 -17.15 -8.03
C GLY A 782 18.69 -16.63 -6.86
N LEU A 783 18.83 -15.32 -6.73
CA LEU A 783 19.46 -14.67 -5.58
C LEU A 783 18.52 -14.57 -4.37
N LYS A 784 17.21 -14.82 -4.48
CA LYS A 784 16.25 -14.66 -3.38
C LYS A 784 16.30 -13.24 -2.76
N ALA A 785 16.43 -12.22 -3.60
CA ALA A 785 16.64 -10.85 -3.14
C ALA A 785 16.08 -9.81 -4.12
N PHE A 786 15.75 -8.64 -3.59
CA PHE A 786 15.43 -7.44 -4.34
C PHE A 786 16.66 -6.55 -4.50
N GLY A 787 16.92 -6.08 -5.71
CA GLY A 787 17.87 -5.01 -6.00
C GLY A 787 17.15 -3.65 -6.05
N LEU A 788 17.61 -2.70 -5.24
CA LEU A 788 17.00 -1.39 -5.08
C LEU A 788 17.94 -0.28 -5.57
N GLY A 789 17.44 0.59 -6.45
CA GLY A 789 18.07 1.87 -6.75
C GLY A 789 17.54 2.95 -5.81
N SER A 790 18.39 3.49 -4.94
CA SER A 790 18.00 4.43 -3.88
C SER A 790 18.63 5.81 -4.04
N ILE A 791 17.92 6.85 -3.62
CA ILE A 791 18.39 8.24 -3.58
C ILE A 791 18.16 8.79 -2.17
N LYS A 792 19.25 9.22 -1.52
CA LYS A 792 19.24 9.88 -0.22
C LYS A 792 19.40 11.38 -0.40
N LYS A 793 18.60 12.15 0.33
CA LYS A 793 18.73 13.61 0.48
C LYS A 793 18.83 13.90 1.97
N GLU A 794 19.88 14.57 2.40
CA GLU A 794 20.09 14.95 3.80
C GLU A 794 20.76 16.32 3.94
N LEU A 795 20.55 16.96 5.09
CA LEU A 795 21.24 18.20 5.44
C LEU A 795 22.50 17.89 6.25
N VAL A 796 23.67 18.23 5.70
CA VAL A 796 24.95 18.13 6.40
C VAL A 796 25.53 19.54 6.53
N GLY A 797 25.63 20.05 7.76
CA GLY A 797 26.15 21.41 7.98
C GLY A 797 25.34 22.52 7.31
N ASN A 798 24.01 22.36 7.23
CA ASN A 798 23.07 23.23 6.50
C ASN A 798 23.25 23.27 4.97
N GLU A 799 24.00 22.31 4.40
CA GLU A 799 24.05 22.08 2.96
C GLU A 799 23.25 20.81 2.60
N GLU A 800 22.48 20.89 1.51
CA GLU A 800 21.74 19.76 0.96
C GLU A 800 22.72 18.83 0.22
N VAL A 801 22.89 17.62 0.75
CA VAL A 801 23.73 16.58 0.14
C VAL A 801 22.81 15.49 -0.40
N VAL A 802 22.88 15.27 -1.71
CA VAL A 802 22.18 14.17 -2.40
C VAL A 802 23.20 13.08 -2.74
N SER A 803 22.84 11.82 -2.48
CA SER A 803 23.65 10.66 -2.85
C SER A 803 22.77 9.53 -3.38
N SER A 804 23.34 8.67 -4.23
CA SER A 804 22.63 7.52 -4.80
C SER A 804 23.37 6.22 -4.51
N SER A 805 22.64 5.13 -4.31
CA SER A 805 23.20 3.81 -4.06
C SER A 805 22.36 2.68 -4.69
N PHE A 806 22.99 1.53 -4.89
CA PHE A 806 22.32 0.26 -5.18
C PHE A 806 22.37 -0.65 -3.93
N ARG A 807 21.24 -1.22 -3.53
CA ARG A 807 21.09 -2.01 -2.30
C ARG A 807 20.45 -3.36 -2.59
N LEU A 808 20.68 -4.32 -1.69
CA LEU A 808 19.99 -5.61 -1.70
C LEU A 808 19.07 -5.72 -0.50
N VAL A 809 17.90 -6.36 -0.67
CA VAL A 809 16.95 -6.67 0.40
C VAL A 809 16.52 -8.14 0.28
N ASP A 810 16.47 -8.84 1.39
CA ASP A 810 16.03 -10.23 1.45
C ASP A 810 14.53 -10.37 1.14
N GLU A 811 14.17 -11.43 0.43
CA GLU A 811 12.80 -11.64 -0.03
C GLU A 811 11.78 -12.05 1.06
N ILE A 812 12.22 -12.76 2.11
CA ILE A 812 11.35 -13.33 3.15
C ILE A 812 11.50 -12.55 4.45
N VAL A 813 12.73 -12.36 4.91
CA VAL A 813 13.06 -11.63 6.13
C VAL A 813 12.77 -10.14 5.95
N PHE A 814 12.82 -9.65 4.71
CA PHE A 814 12.51 -8.28 4.33
C PHE A 814 13.39 -7.27 5.06
N LYS A 815 14.71 -7.54 5.05
CA LYS A 815 15.77 -6.71 5.64
C LYS A 815 16.90 -6.48 4.65
N GLU A 816 17.64 -5.39 4.82
CA GLU A 816 18.79 -5.07 3.98
C GLU A 816 19.88 -6.16 4.06
N LEU A 817 20.45 -6.50 2.90
CA LEU A 817 21.50 -7.48 2.72
C LEU A 817 22.78 -6.80 2.26
N GLY A 818 23.90 -7.21 2.85
CA GLY A 818 25.23 -6.70 2.48
C GLY A 818 25.40 -5.20 2.74
N SER A 819 26.43 -4.61 2.14
CA SER A 819 26.65 -3.16 2.17
C SER A 819 26.11 -2.49 0.91
N PRO A 820 25.55 -1.26 0.99
CA PRO A 820 25.14 -0.51 -0.19
C PRO A 820 26.31 -0.27 -1.14
N PHE A 821 26.08 -0.43 -2.45
CA PHE A 821 27.03 -0.05 -3.49
C PHE A 821 26.83 1.44 -3.83
N PRO A 822 27.76 2.35 -3.47
CA PRO A 822 27.60 3.77 -3.73
C PRO A 822 27.77 4.11 -5.22
N LEU A 823 26.97 5.05 -5.71
CA LEU A 823 27.08 5.60 -7.06
C LEU A 823 27.76 6.97 -6.97
N ASN A 824 29.09 6.99 -7.13
CA ASN A 824 29.94 8.16 -6.93
C ASN A 824 31.09 8.24 -7.95
N ALA A 825 30.90 7.73 -9.17
CA ALA A 825 31.98 7.68 -10.15
C ALA A 825 32.28 9.01 -10.85
N SER A 826 31.42 10.01 -10.67
CA SER A 826 31.64 11.38 -11.17
C SER A 826 31.92 12.33 -10.01
N SER A 827 32.61 13.43 -10.30
CA SER A 827 32.66 14.59 -9.40
C SER A 827 31.32 15.31 -9.30
N SER A 828 30.45 15.11 -10.28
CA SER A 828 29.06 15.58 -10.29
C SER A 828 28.11 14.52 -9.71
N LEU A 829 26.89 14.93 -9.36
CA LEU A 829 25.91 14.06 -8.74
C LEU A 829 25.49 12.92 -9.68
N GLU A 830 25.77 11.67 -9.30
CA GLU A 830 25.31 10.48 -10.01
C GLU A 830 23.97 9.98 -9.43
N ILE A 831 22.95 9.85 -10.28
CA ILE A 831 21.62 9.39 -9.90
C ILE A 831 21.28 8.07 -10.61
N VAL A 832 20.73 7.11 -9.86
CA VAL A 832 20.11 5.91 -10.44
C VAL A 832 18.83 6.26 -11.20
N GLU A 833 18.68 5.76 -12.42
CA GLU A 833 17.52 6.03 -13.28
C GLU A 833 16.69 4.78 -13.54
N CYS A 834 17.34 3.63 -13.76
CA CYS A 834 16.70 2.35 -14.01
C CYS A 834 17.52 1.18 -13.45
N VAL A 835 16.82 0.13 -13.02
CA VAL A 835 17.40 -1.13 -12.53
C VAL A 835 16.59 -2.27 -13.14
N ILE A 836 17.25 -3.24 -13.73
CA ILE A 836 16.62 -4.49 -14.19
C ILE A 836 17.43 -5.70 -13.69
N ARG A 837 16.73 -6.82 -13.48
CA ARG A 837 17.34 -8.14 -13.33
C ARG A 837 17.32 -8.85 -14.68
N THR A 838 18.43 -9.47 -15.05
CA THR A 838 18.55 -10.27 -16.28
C THR A 838 19.54 -11.41 -16.10
N GLU A 839 19.46 -12.41 -16.96
CA GLU A 839 20.43 -13.50 -17.05
C GLU A 839 21.41 -13.22 -18.18
N LEU A 840 22.68 -13.06 -17.82
CA LEU A 840 23.75 -12.77 -18.79
C LEU A 840 24.76 -13.91 -18.82
N PRO A 841 25.36 -14.21 -19.98
CA PRO A 841 26.37 -15.25 -20.09
C PRO A 841 27.63 -14.88 -19.30
N ASP A 842 28.10 -15.81 -18.47
CA ASP A 842 29.38 -15.70 -17.77
C ASP A 842 30.57 -16.06 -18.69
N VAL A 843 31.78 -16.11 -18.14
CA VAL A 843 33.01 -16.47 -18.88
C VAL A 843 32.92 -17.88 -19.49
N GLY A 844 32.15 -18.78 -18.87
CA GLY A 844 31.90 -20.13 -19.35
C GLY A 844 30.73 -20.24 -20.34
N GLY A 845 30.04 -19.13 -20.62
CA GLY A 845 28.82 -19.10 -21.44
C GLY A 845 27.56 -19.56 -20.70
N ASN A 846 27.63 -19.80 -19.39
CA ASN A 846 26.44 -20.13 -18.59
C ASN A 846 25.70 -18.85 -18.25
N HIS A 847 24.37 -18.88 -18.33
CA HIS A 847 23.54 -17.75 -17.93
C HIS A 847 23.48 -17.64 -16.41
N VAL A 848 23.83 -16.47 -15.89
CA VAL A 848 23.78 -16.19 -14.46
C VAL A 848 23.04 -14.88 -14.23
N GLU A 849 22.25 -14.82 -13.15
CA GLU A 849 21.55 -13.60 -12.76
C GLU A 849 22.53 -12.44 -12.50
N ARG A 850 22.20 -11.28 -13.08
CA ARG A 850 22.90 -10.00 -12.93
C ARG A 850 21.89 -8.89 -12.76
N PHE A 851 22.30 -7.84 -12.05
CA PHE A 851 21.60 -6.57 -12.07
C PHE A 851 22.25 -5.63 -13.07
N VAL A 852 21.44 -4.99 -13.92
CA VAL A 852 21.91 -3.94 -14.83
C VAL A 852 21.31 -2.62 -14.38
N VAL A 853 22.16 -1.62 -14.16
CA VAL A 853 21.77 -0.32 -13.61
C VAL A 853 22.14 0.78 -14.61
N GLY A 854 21.15 1.60 -14.97
CA GLY A 854 21.35 2.81 -15.76
C GLY A 854 21.37 4.03 -14.84
N THR A 855 22.31 4.94 -15.09
CA THR A 855 22.53 6.14 -14.27
C THR A 855 22.55 7.42 -15.11
N SER A 856 22.44 8.56 -14.45
CA SER A 856 22.64 9.89 -15.02
C SER A 856 23.61 10.71 -14.17
N PHE A 857 24.37 11.60 -14.81
CA PHE A 857 25.22 12.57 -14.13
C PHE A 857 24.58 13.95 -14.25
N ILE A 858 24.22 14.56 -13.11
CA ILE A 858 23.62 15.88 -13.04
C ILE A 858 24.73 16.90 -12.83
N SER A 859 24.89 17.83 -13.78
CA SER A 859 25.85 18.93 -13.69
C SER A 859 25.16 20.26 -13.42
N ASP A 860 25.69 21.02 -12.46
CA ASP A 860 25.21 22.37 -12.11
C ASP A 860 25.79 23.42 -13.08
N GLY A 861 25.52 23.25 -14.38
CA GLY A 861 25.90 24.22 -15.43
C GLY A 861 27.37 24.19 -15.87
N VAL A 862 28.21 23.32 -15.30
CA VAL A 862 29.56 23.02 -15.82
C VAL A 862 29.47 21.76 -16.68
N GLU A 863 29.64 21.87 -17.99
CA GLU A 863 29.73 20.69 -18.87
C GLU A 863 30.91 19.83 -18.42
N ASP A 864 30.68 18.53 -18.19
CA ASP A 864 31.74 17.57 -17.91
C ASP A 864 32.74 17.59 -19.08
N PRO A 865 34.05 17.81 -18.84
CA PRO A 865 35.08 17.84 -19.90
C PRO A 865 35.12 16.59 -20.77
N ASN A 866 34.60 15.45 -20.29
CA ASN A 866 34.52 14.19 -21.05
C ASN A 866 33.19 14.01 -21.83
N GLY A 867 32.20 14.88 -21.63
CA GLY A 867 30.88 14.79 -22.25
C GLY A 867 30.09 13.52 -21.84
N THR A 868 30.34 12.98 -20.64
CA THR A 868 29.63 11.81 -20.11
C THR A 868 28.38 12.27 -19.36
N GLY A 869 27.20 11.82 -19.78
CA GLY A 869 25.92 12.18 -19.17
C GLY A 869 25.32 11.10 -18.26
N GLY A 870 26.00 9.96 -18.13
CA GLY A 870 25.58 8.80 -17.33
C GLY A 870 26.37 7.54 -17.71
N ARG A 871 26.02 6.39 -17.13
CA ARG A 871 26.64 5.10 -17.45
C ARG A 871 25.71 3.90 -17.24
N ILE A 872 26.05 2.77 -17.85
CA ILE A 872 25.45 1.46 -17.60
C ILE A 872 26.41 0.63 -16.74
N LEU A 873 25.90 0.09 -15.64
CA LEU A 873 26.59 -0.84 -14.77
C LEU A 873 26.02 -2.24 -14.94
N VAL A 874 26.89 -3.25 -14.97
CA VAL A 874 26.51 -4.66 -14.78
C VAL A 874 27.10 -5.10 -13.46
N LEU A 875 26.22 -5.52 -12.54
CA LEU A 875 26.55 -5.86 -11.16
C LEU A 875 26.33 -7.36 -10.92
N GLY A 876 27.30 -7.98 -10.25
CA GLY A 876 27.20 -9.33 -9.71
C GLY A 876 26.97 -9.29 -8.19
N VAL A 877 26.49 -10.41 -7.64
CA VAL A 877 26.32 -10.60 -6.19
C VAL A 877 27.09 -11.85 -5.79
N ASP A 878 27.96 -11.72 -4.78
CA ASP A 878 28.77 -12.84 -4.28
C ASP A 878 28.01 -13.71 -3.26
N SER A 879 28.66 -14.77 -2.76
CA SER A 879 28.09 -15.67 -1.76
C SER A 879 27.81 -14.99 -0.41
N ASN A 880 28.49 -13.88 -0.12
CA ASN A 880 28.32 -13.09 1.11
C ASN A 880 27.27 -11.98 0.94
N ARG A 881 26.47 -12.01 -0.14
CA ARG A 881 25.48 -10.99 -0.48
C ARG A 881 26.09 -9.60 -0.70
N GLN A 882 27.36 -9.51 -1.08
CA GLN A 882 28.00 -8.26 -1.45
C GLN A 882 27.90 -8.03 -2.96
N VAL A 883 27.59 -6.78 -3.32
CA VAL A 883 27.49 -6.35 -4.71
C VAL A 883 28.86 -5.96 -5.22
N TYR A 884 29.23 -6.45 -6.41
CA TYR A 884 30.46 -6.06 -7.08
C TYR A 884 30.20 -5.67 -8.54
N GLN A 885 31.02 -4.76 -9.04
CA GLN A 885 30.91 -4.25 -10.41
C GLN A 885 31.65 -5.15 -11.40
N ILE A 886 30.98 -5.56 -12.48
CA ILE A 886 31.57 -6.28 -13.63
C ILE A 886 31.84 -5.32 -14.78
N VAL A 887 30.90 -4.42 -15.07
CA VAL A 887 31.01 -3.43 -16.16
C VAL A 887 30.65 -2.04 -15.67
N SER A 888 31.38 -1.04 -16.16
CA SER A 888 31.01 0.37 -16.11
C SER A 888 31.19 0.99 -17.50
N HIS A 889 30.10 1.16 -18.24
CA HIS A 889 30.11 1.69 -19.60
C HIS A 889 29.59 3.12 -19.64
N ASN A 890 30.48 4.09 -19.89
CA ASN A 890 30.15 5.51 -19.94
C ASN A 890 29.32 5.86 -21.18
N LEU A 891 28.31 6.71 -20.99
CA LEU A 891 27.35 7.14 -22.00
C LEU A 891 27.39 8.65 -22.19
N LYS A 892 27.07 9.11 -23.40
CA LYS A 892 26.96 10.55 -23.72
C LYS A 892 25.71 11.22 -23.16
N GLY A 893 24.84 10.48 -22.48
CA GLY A 893 23.59 10.98 -21.93
C GLY A 893 23.02 10.02 -20.87
N PRO A 894 22.07 10.49 -20.05
CA PRO A 894 21.32 9.67 -19.10
C PRO A 894 20.78 8.37 -19.68
N CYS A 895 20.91 7.26 -18.94
CA CYS A 895 20.26 5.99 -19.25
C CYS A 895 18.93 5.88 -18.49
N ARG A 896 17.81 6.19 -19.14
CA ARG A 896 16.49 6.35 -18.49
C ARG A 896 15.74 5.03 -18.31
N CYS A 897 15.85 4.12 -19.27
CA CYS A 897 15.18 2.83 -19.24
C CYS A 897 16.07 1.73 -19.85
N LEU A 898 15.85 0.50 -19.41
CA LEU A 898 16.59 -0.69 -19.81
C LEU A 898 15.61 -1.84 -20.08
N GLY A 899 15.99 -2.72 -21.01
CA GLY A 899 15.28 -3.97 -21.30
C GLY A 899 16.20 -4.97 -21.99
N MET A 900 15.68 -6.16 -22.29
CA MET A 900 16.46 -7.25 -22.89
C MET A 900 15.76 -7.77 -24.14
N VAL A 901 16.51 -7.90 -25.24
CA VAL A 901 16.09 -8.62 -26.45
C VAL A 901 17.06 -9.79 -26.66
N GLY A 902 16.62 -11.01 -26.34
CA GLY A 902 17.53 -12.14 -26.18
C GLY A 902 18.62 -11.77 -25.16
N ASP A 903 19.89 -11.95 -25.55
CA ASP A 903 21.06 -11.64 -24.70
C ASP A 903 21.54 -10.18 -24.83
N ASN A 904 20.84 -9.36 -25.61
CA ASN A 904 21.23 -7.98 -25.86
C ASN A 904 20.51 -7.01 -24.94
N ILE A 905 21.28 -6.09 -24.35
CA ILE A 905 20.77 -5.04 -23.49
C ILE A 905 20.27 -3.89 -24.36
N ILE A 906 19.00 -3.54 -24.21
CA ILE A 906 18.41 -2.34 -24.83
C ILE A 906 18.46 -1.21 -23.81
N ALA A 907 19.05 -0.08 -24.19
CA ALA A 907 19.15 1.11 -23.36
C ALA A 907 18.49 2.32 -24.03
N GLY A 908 17.49 2.90 -23.36
CA GLY A 908 16.91 4.19 -23.72
C GLY A 908 17.75 5.32 -23.14
N LEU A 909 18.36 6.11 -24.03
CA LEU A 909 19.14 7.31 -23.70
C LEU A 909 18.36 8.56 -24.09
N SER A 910 18.86 9.76 -23.76
CA SER A 910 18.12 11.02 -23.96
C SER A 910 17.53 11.30 -25.35
N LYS A 911 18.12 10.74 -26.42
CA LYS A 911 17.66 10.96 -27.81
C LYS A 911 17.70 9.70 -28.66
N ILE A 912 18.12 8.57 -28.12
CA ILE A 912 18.36 7.34 -28.88
C ILE A 912 18.07 6.12 -28.03
N VAL A 913 17.62 5.05 -28.67
CA VAL A 913 17.58 3.70 -28.11
C VAL A 913 18.75 2.91 -28.72
N VAL A 914 19.51 2.21 -27.88
CA VAL A 914 20.72 1.51 -28.30
C VAL A 914 20.65 0.05 -27.88
N ALA A 915 20.94 -0.87 -28.80
CA ALA A 915 21.15 -2.28 -28.48
C ALA A 915 22.64 -2.55 -28.25
N TYR A 916 22.97 -3.19 -27.13
CA TYR A 916 24.31 -3.59 -26.74
C TYR A 916 24.40 -5.10 -26.61
N SER A 917 25.48 -5.69 -27.13
CA SER A 917 25.89 -7.04 -26.72
C SER A 917 26.76 -6.95 -25.47
N PHE A 918 26.58 -7.91 -24.57
CA PHE A 918 27.41 -8.07 -23.38
C PHE A 918 28.44 -9.16 -23.59
N LEU A 919 29.69 -8.89 -23.21
CA LEU A 919 30.76 -9.88 -23.20
C LEU A 919 31.45 -9.85 -21.83
N GLN A 920 31.41 -10.96 -21.10
CA GLN A 920 32.15 -11.11 -19.87
C GLN A 920 33.55 -11.67 -20.16
N GLU A 921 34.58 -10.90 -19.81
CA GLU A 921 35.99 -11.24 -20.08
C GLU A 921 36.63 -11.99 -18.90
N THR A 922 36.28 -11.62 -17.67
CA THR A 922 36.68 -12.30 -16.43
C THR A 922 35.52 -12.36 -15.44
N SER A 923 35.69 -13.02 -14.29
CA SER A 923 34.64 -13.08 -13.25
C SER A 923 34.18 -11.70 -12.75
N SER A 924 35.03 -10.67 -12.86
CA SER A 924 34.77 -9.31 -12.40
C SER A 924 35.02 -8.23 -13.47
N SER A 925 35.15 -8.59 -14.74
CA SER A 925 35.30 -7.62 -15.83
C SER A 925 34.54 -8.05 -17.08
N GLY A 926 33.95 -7.09 -17.77
CA GLY A 926 33.32 -7.29 -19.06
C GLY A 926 33.23 -5.99 -19.85
N SER A 927 32.66 -6.07 -21.04
CA SER A 927 32.48 -4.93 -21.93
C SER A 927 31.11 -4.97 -22.61
N LEU A 928 30.60 -3.78 -22.97
CA LEU A 928 29.39 -3.62 -23.78
C LEU A 928 29.78 -3.13 -25.17
N GLN A 929 29.34 -3.85 -26.20
CA GLN A 929 29.55 -3.49 -27.59
C GLN A 929 28.25 -3.02 -28.23
N LYS A 930 28.29 -1.85 -28.84
CA LYS A 930 27.14 -1.24 -29.51
C LYS A 930 26.82 -1.98 -30.82
N LEU A 931 25.59 -2.48 -30.94
CA LEU A 931 25.10 -3.22 -32.11
C LEU A 931 24.28 -2.35 -33.06
N ALA A 932 23.23 -1.71 -32.54
CA ALA A 932 22.25 -0.97 -33.33
C ALA A 932 21.75 0.28 -32.58
N VAL A 933 21.19 1.24 -33.33
CA VAL A 933 20.64 2.49 -32.78
C VAL A 933 19.34 2.82 -33.48
N TYR A 934 18.37 3.25 -32.70
CA TYR A 934 17.15 3.88 -33.16
C TYR A 934 17.04 5.28 -32.54
N ARG A 935 16.43 6.22 -33.27
CA ARG A 935 16.23 7.59 -32.81
C ARG A 935 14.71 7.84 -32.67
N PRO A 936 14.15 7.86 -31.44
CA PRO A 936 12.77 8.25 -31.22
C PRO A 936 12.56 9.73 -31.52
N ALA A 937 11.30 10.16 -31.47
CA ALA A 937 10.90 11.51 -31.87
C ALA A 937 11.43 12.60 -30.92
N ALA A 938 11.41 12.37 -29.61
CA ALA A 938 11.95 13.26 -28.59
C ALA A 938 12.81 12.52 -27.56
N LEU A 939 12.23 12.07 -26.44
CA LEU A 939 12.93 11.49 -25.29
C LEU A 939 12.28 10.16 -24.87
N PRO A 940 12.95 9.00 -25.01
CA PRO A 940 12.42 7.75 -24.51
C PRO A 940 12.40 7.75 -22.97
N LEU A 941 11.24 7.48 -22.39
CA LEU A 941 11.01 7.52 -20.94
C LEU A 941 10.95 6.11 -20.34
N ASP A 942 10.21 5.22 -20.99
CA ASP A 942 10.03 3.83 -20.58
C ASP A 942 10.05 2.92 -21.81
N LEU A 943 10.32 1.64 -21.60
CA LEU A 943 10.23 0.65 -22.67
C LEU A 943 9.80 -0.70 -22.11
N ASP A 944 9.20 -1.51 -22.97
CA ASP A 944 8.93 -2.91 -22.70
C ASP A 944 9.22 -3.76 -23.94
N VAL A 945 9.56 -5.03 -23.73
CA VAL A 945 10.05 -5.92 -24.80
C VAL A 945 9.21 -7.19 -24.86
N SER A 946 8.76 -7.52 -26.08
CA SER A 946 8.09 -8.78 -26.39
C SER A 946 8.76 -9.45 -27.59
N GLY A 947 9.50 -10.53 -27.34
CA GLY A 947 10.32 -11.20 -28.35
C GLY A 947 11.36 -10.23 -28.93
N ASN A 948 11.28 -9.97 -30.24
CA ASN A 948 12.15 -9.00 -30.92
C ASN A 948 11.53 -7.59 -31.03
N MET A 949 10.29 -7.41 -30.60
CA MET A 949 9.60 -6.13 -30.65
C MET A 949 9.82 -5.34 -29.37
N ILE A 950 10.22 -4.08 -29.52
CA ILE A 950 10.49 -3.14 -28.42
C ILE A 950 9.43 -2.04 -28.51
N GLY A 951 8.57 -1.95 -27.50
CA GLY A 951 7.70 -0.80 -27.32
C GLY A 951 8.47 0.32 -26.64
N VAL A 952 8.69 1.42 -27.34
CA VAL A 952 9.38 2.62 -26.83
C VAL A 952 8.36 3.71 -26.61
N VAL A 953 8.16 4.11 -25.36
CA VAL A 953 7.36 5.27 -25.03
C VAL A 953 8.24 6.51 -24.92
N ASP A 954 7.78 7.57 -25.55
CA ASP A 954 8.45 8.86 -25.58
C ASP A 954 7.69 9.88 -24.70
N LEU A 955 8.42 10.85 -24.13
CA LEU A 955 7.87 11.80 -23.16
C LEU A 955 6.68 12.61 -23.71
N MET A 956 6.71 12.95 -25.00
CA MET A 956 5.68 13.80 -25.63
C MET A 956 5.00 13.12 -26.83
N GLN A 957 5.54 11.99 -27.25
CA GLN A 957 5.06 11.23 -28.38
C GLN A 957 4.72 9.84 -27.85
N SER A 958 3.52 9.37 -28.14
CA SER A 958 3.03 8.08 -27.67
C SER A 958 3.89 6.91 -28.19
N LEU A 959 3.46 5.67 -27.97
CA LEU A 959 4.21 4.46 -28.29
C LEU A 959 4.72 4.35 -29.74
N SER A 960 6.01 4.03 -29.88
CA SER A 960 6.63 3.52 -31.11
C SER A 960 7.04 2.05 -30.94
N LEU A 961 6.70 1.20 -31.89
CA LEU A 961 7.12 -0.20 -31.96
C LEU A 961 8.35 -0.34 -32.85
N VAL A 962 9.44 -0.82 -32.26
CA VAL A 962 10.74 -0.96 -32.90
C VAL A 962 11.16 -2.42 -32.88
N GLU A 963 11.38 -3.02 -34.03
CA GLU A 963 11.86 -4.40 -34.15
C GLU A 963 13.39 -4.42 -34.14
N PHE A 964 13.97 -5.30 -33.30
CA PHE A 964 15.37 -5.65 -33.37
C PHE A 964 15.60 -6.76 -34.40
N ILE A 965 16.41 -6.46 -35.41
CA ILE A 965 16.82 -7.39 -36.45
C ILE A 965 18.28 -7.78 -36.19
N PRO A 966 18.54 -9.04 -35.78
CA PRO A 966 19.90 -9.53 -35.54
C PRO A 966 20.78 -9.45 -36.80
N ALA A 967 22.10 -9.47 -36.61
CA ALA A 967 23.04 -9.53 -37.73
C ALA A 967 22.95 -10.90 -38.44
N GLN A 968 22.59 -10.90 -39.74
CA GLN A 968 22.51 -12.09 -40.59
C GLN A 968 23.07 -11.78 -41.98
N ASP A 969 23.65 -12.78 -42.65
CA ASP A 969 24.15 -12.72 -44.04
C ASP A 969 25.09 -11.52 -44.35
N GLY A 970 25.93 -11.15 -43.38
CA GLY A 970 26.86 -10.01 -43.51
C GLY A 970 26.24 -8.63 -43.27
N ASN A 971 24.92 -8.55 -43.02
CA ASN A 971 24.27 -7.32 -42.59
C ASN A 971 24.51 -7.06 -41.10
N LYS A 972 24.72 -5.78 -40.75
CA LYS A 972 24.77 -5.35 -39.34
C LYS A 972 23.38 -5.44 -38.72
N ALA A 973 23.33 -5.68 -37.40
CA ALA A 973 22.09 -5.60 -36.63
C ALA A 973 21.45 -4.22 -36.78
N LYS A 974 20.11 -4.16 -36.78
CA LYS A 974 19.34 -2.92 -36.95
C LYS A 974 18.18 -2.87 -35.96
N LEU A 975 17.77 -1.65 -35.64
CA LEU A 975 16.52 -1.34 -34.97
C LEU A 975 15.64 -0.62 -35.99
N GLU A 976 14.51 -1.22 -36.35
CA GLU A 976 13.62 -0.71 -37.40
C GLU A 976 12.23 -0.42 -36.83
N GLU A 977 11.74 0.81 -37.02
CA GLU A 977 10.39 1.19 -36.59
C GLU A 977 9.36 0.49 -37.48
N ARG A 978 8.43 -0.23 -36.84
CA ARG A 978 7.39 -1.00 -37.50
C ARG A 978 6.02 -0.35 -37.42
N ALA A 979 5.73 0.34 -36.32
CA ALA A 979 4.51 1.08 -36.14
C ALA A 979 4.69 2.18 -35.10
N ARG A 980 3.81 3.18 -35.11
CA ARG A 980 3.72 4.20 -34.06
C ARG A 980 2.30 4.68 -33.87
N HIS A 981 2.05 5.21 -32.67
CA HIS A 981 0.90 6.03 -32.40
C HIS A 981 1.23 7.49 -32.73
N PHE A 982 0.35 8.15 -33.49
CA PHE A 982 0.60 9.50 -34.01
C PHE A 982 -0.01 10.60 -33.14
N GLU A 983 -0.90 10.26 -32.22
CA GLU A 983 -1.44 11.23 -31.28
C GLU A 983 -0.41 11.54 -30.18
N PRO A 984 -0.21 12.82 -29.83
CA PRO A 984 0.69 13.18 -28.75
C PRO A 984 0.09 12.73 -27.41
N LEU A 985 0.90 12.03 -26.61
CA LEU A 985 0.56 11.61 -25.26
C LEU A 985 1.76 11.85 -24.36
N TRP A 986 1.52 12.46 -23.20
CA TRP A 986 2.57 12.70 -22.19
C TRP A 986 2.75 11.46 -21.33
N ALA A 987 3.28 10.43 -21.96
CA ALA A 987 3.27 9.08 -21.46
C ALA A 987 4.27 8.86 -20.30
N THR A 988 3.93 7.96 -19.39
CA THR A 988 4.68 7.69 -18.16
C THR A 988 5.20 6.25 -18.10
N SER A 989 4.43 5.28 -18.60
CA SER A 989 4.81 3.86 -18.60
C SER A 989 4.11 3.08 -19.71
N VAL A 990 4.71 1.96 -20.11
CA VAL A 990 4.22 1.05 -21.14
C VAL A 990 4.38 -0.40 -20.74
N CYS A 991 3.47 -1.25 -21.21
CA CYS A 991 3.55 -2.68 -21.03
C CYS A 991 2.98 -3.41 -22.25
N HIS A 992 3.68 -4.43 -22.73
CA HIS A 992 3.13 -5.41 -23.64
C HIS A 992 2.08 -6.26 -22.92
N ILE A 993 0.90 -6.40 -23.51
CA ILE A 993 -0.15 -7.27 -22.96
C ILE A 993 -0.04 -8.65 -23.60
N GLU A 994 -0.46 -8.75 -24.86
CA GLU A 994 -0.56 -10.01 -25.60
C GLU A 994 -0.68 -9.73 -27.10
N GLY A 995 -0.07 -10.59 -27.92
CA GLY A 995 -0.08 -10.42 -29.37
C GLY A 995 0.47 -9.06 -29.76
N GLU A 996 -0.30 -8.32 -30.57
CA GLU A 996 0.04 -6.98 -31.06
C GLU A 996 -0.54 -5.84 -30.18
N ARG A 997 -0.96 -6.13 -28.94
CA ARG A 997 -1.60 -5.17 -28.03
C ARG A 997 -0.66 -4.68 -26.92
N TRP A 998 -0.71 -3.38 -26.67
CA TRP A 998 0.14 -2.65 -25.73
C TRP A 998 -0.71 -1.72 -24.87
N LEU A 999 -0.38 -1.63 -23.60
CA LEU A 999 -1.00 -0.71 -22.63
C LEU A 999 -0.05 0.45 -22.37
N GLU A 1000 -0.57 1.67 -22.45
CA GLU A 1000 0.14 2.91 -22.20
C GLU A 1000 -0.63 3.75 -21.17
N ALA A 1001 0.11 4.40 -20.27
CA ALA A 1001 -0.42 5.37 -19.33
C ALA A 1001 0.22 6.74 -19.51
N ASP A 1002 -0.48 7.80 -19.10
CA ASP A 1002 0.01 9.17 -19.18
C ASP A 1002 -0.04 9.95 -17.86
N SER A 1003 0.57 11.14 -17.88
CA SER A 1003 0.65 12.07 -16.74
C SER A 1003 -0.69 12.70 -16.33
N LYS A 1004 -1.73 12.62 -17.17
CA LYS A 1004 -3.09 13.10 -16.86
C LYS A 1004 -3.99 11.97 -16.33
N GLY A 1005 -3.43 10.77 -16.14
CA GLY A 1005 -4.13 9.60 -15.64
C GLY A 1005 -4.97 8.87 -16.69
N ASN A 1006 -4.71 9.09 -17.99
CA ASN A 1006 -5.32 8.30 -19.05
C ASN A 1006 -4.63 6.94 -19.17
N LEU A 1007 -5.42 5.91 -19.45
CA LEU A 1007 -4.98 4.60 -19.93
C LEU A 1007 -5.46 4.41 -21.36
N VAL A 1008 -4.56 3.93 -22.22
CA VAL A 1008 -4.83 3.67 -23.64
C VAL A 1008 -4.32 2.28 -24.00
N VAL A 1009 -5.17 1.47 -24.64
CA VAL A 1009 -4.79 0.17 -25.20
C VAL A 1009 -4.62 0.31 -26.70
N LEU A 1010 -3.38 0.19 -27.16
CA LEU A 1010 -2.99 0.32 -28.55
C LEU A 1010 -2.82 -1.06 -29.20
N GLN A 1011 -3.25 -1.19 -30.45
CA GLN A 1011 -3.09 -2.42 -31.22
C GLN A 1011 -2.47 -2.11 -32.59
N ARG A 1012 -1.51 -2.94 -33.01
CA ARG A 1012 -1.00 -2.92 -34.39
C ARG A 1012 -1.83 -3.86 -35.27
N ASN A 1013 -2.30 -3.35 -36.41
CA ASN A 1013 -3.00 -4.13 -37.42
C ASN A 1013 -2.03 -4.60 -38.51
N VAL A 1014 -1.48 -5.80 -38.35
CA VAL A 1014 -0.51 -6.39 -39.30
C VAL A 1014 -1.13 -6.80 -40.65
N ASP A 1015 -2.43 -7.07 -40.67
CA ASP A 1015 -3.18 -7.52 -41.84
C ASP A 1015 -3.71 -6.35 -42.68
N ALA A 1016 -3.45 -5.10 -42.27
CA ALA A 1016 -3.91 -3.93 -43.00
C ALA A 1016 -3.35 -3.90 -44.44
N PRO A 1017 -4.17 -3.47 -45.42
CA PRO A 1017 -3.83 -3.60 -46.84
C PRO A 1017 -2.70 -2.67 -47.29
N THR A 1018 -2.55 -1.51 -46.64
CA THR A 1018 -1.50 -0.54 -46.97
C THR A 1018 -0.38 -0.56 -45.93
N GLU A 1019 0.86 -0.26 -46.34
CA GLU A 1019 1.97 -0.12 -45.39
C GLU A 1019 1.74 1.02 -44.39
N GLN A 1020 1.07 2.10 -44.81
CA GLN A 1020 0.75 3.23 -43.94
C GLN A 1020 -0.18 2.81 -42.80
N ASP A 1021 -1.21 2.00 -43.11
CA ASP A 1021 -2.13 1.50 -42.10
C ASP A 1021 -1.44 0.50 -41.16
N ARG A 1022 -0.53 -0.36 -41.68
CA ARG A 1022 0.27 -1.27 -40.86
C ARG A 1022 1.26 -0.57 -39.93
N MET A 1023 1.66 0.65 -40.28
CA MET A 1023 2.53 1.52 -39.47
C MET A 1023 1.77 2.32 -38.40
N ARG A 1024 0.43 2.32 -38.42
CA ARG A 1024 -0.38 3.06 -37.45
C ARG A 1024 -0.83 2.14 -36.33
N LEU A 1025 -0.68 2.59 -35.09
CA LEU A 1025 -1.32 1.97 -33.93
C LEU A 1025 -2.74 2.51 -33.78
N GLU A 1026 -3.68 1.60 -33.60
CA GLU A 1026 -5.11 1.89 -33.40
C GLU A 1026 -5.46 1.83 -31.92
N ILE A 1027 -6.30 2.77 -31.46
CA ILE A 1027 -6.84 2.77 -30.10
C ILE A 1027 -7.97 1.75 -30.03
N THR A 1028 -7.83 0.75 -29.18
CA THR A 1028 -8.85 -0.29 -28.96
C THR A 1028 -9.68 -0.07 -27.70
N SER A 1029 -9.13 0.61 -26.70
CA SER A 1029 -9.81 0.97 -25.46
C SER A 1029 -9.10 2.19 -24.83
N GLU A 1030 -9.86 3.12 -24.24
CA GLU A 1030 -9.31 4.28 -23.52
C GLU A 1030 -10.21 4.69 -22.35
N MET A 1031 -9.61 5.14 -21.25
CA MET A 1031 -10.32 5.65 -20.06
C MET A 1031 -9.38 6.53 -19.22
N ASN A 1032 -9.94 7.52 -18.50
CA ASN A 1032 -9.19 8.28 -17.49
C ASN A 1032 -9.43 7.71 -16.07
N ILE A 1033 -8.34 7.31 -15.39
CA ILE A 1033 -8.37 6.83 -14.00
C ILE A 1033 -8.45 7.98 -12.98
N GLY A 1034 -7.99 9.17 -13.35
CA GLY A 1034 -7.88 10.34 -12.46
C GLY A 1034 -6.61 10.37 -11.63
N GLU A 1035 -5.71 9.38 -11.79
CA GLU A 1035 -4.43 9.30 -11.11
C GLU A 1035 -3.31 9.01 -12.11
N GLN A 1036 -2.15 9.66 -11.95
CA GLN A 1036 -0.96 9.35 -12.74
C GLN A 1036 -0.43 7.96 -12.37
N ILE A 1037 -0.33 7.07 -13.37
CA ILE A 1037 0.31 5.76 -13.21
C ILE A 1037 1.81 5.90 -13.46
N ASN A 1038 2.63 5.57 -12.47
CA ASN A 1038 4.10 5.64 -12.58
C ASN A 1038 4.71 4.37 -13.19
N ARG A 1039 4.05 3.21 -13.02
CA ARG A 1039 4.58 1.94 -13.50
C ARG A 1039 3.49 0.95 -13.84
N ILE A 1040 3.69 0.19 -14.92
CA ILE A 1040 2.87 -0.95 -15.31
C ILE A 1040 3.77 -2.19 -15.33
N ARG A 1041 3.30 -3.31 -14.78
CA ARG A 1041 4.00 -4.60 -14.83
C ARG A 1041 3.06 -5.68 -15.34
N LYS A 1042 3.52 -6.39 -16.37
CA LYS A 1042 2.82 -7.54 -16.93
C LYS A 1042 2.65 -8.63 -15.86
N LEU A 1043 1.48 -9.24 -15.86
CA LEU A 1043 1.17 -10.44 -15.09
C LEU A 1043 1.10 -11.62 -16.05
N ASN A 1044 1.93 -12.63 -15.81
CA ASN A 1044 1.98 -13.84 -16.63
C ASN A 1044 1.13 -14.94 -15.96
N VAL A 1045 -0.18 -14.92 -16.16
CA VAL A 1045 -1.10 -15.97 -15.69
C VAL A 1045 -1.65 -16.75 -16.89
N PRO A 1046 -1.67 -18.09 -16.85
CA PRO A 1046 -2.34 -18.89 -17.87
C PRO A 1046 -3.85 -18.63 -17.83
N MET A 1047 -4.48 -18.62 -19.01
CA MET A 1047 -5.90 -18.30 -19.14
C MET A 1047 -6.77 -19.41 -18.54
N ALA A 1048 -7.67 -19.04 -17.63
CA ALA A 1048 -8.75 -19.93 -17.22
C ALA A 1048 -9.78 -20.04 -18.35
N GLU A 1049 -10.13 -21.26 -18.78
CA GLU A 1049 -11.00 -21.50 -19.95
C GLU A 1049 -12.38 -20.83 -19.85
N ASN A 1050 -12.91 -20.66 -18.62
CA ASN A 1050 -14.21 -20.05 -18.36
C ASN A 1050 -14.14 -18.70 -17.60
N GLY A 1051 -12.96 -18.06 -17.55
CA GLY A 1051 -12.80 -16.80 -16.83
C GLY A 1051 -13.53 -15.62 -17.50
N ILE A 1052 -14.21 -14.80 -16.71
CA ILE A 1052 -14.94 -13.60 -17.20
C ILE A 1052 -13.97 -12.52 -17.64
N VAL A 1053 -12.94 -12.30 -16.83
CA VAL A 1053 -11.84 -11.39 -17.06
C VAL A 1053 -10.54 -12.15 -16.88
N HIS A 1054 -9.59 -11.89 -17.78
CA HIS A 1054 -8.25 -12.45 -17.72
C HIS A 1054 -7.28 -11.38 -17.22
N PRO A 1055 -6.75 -11.50 -15.98
CA PRO A 1055 -5.71 -10.61 -15.46
C PRO A 1055 -4.49 -10.52 -16.38
N ARG A 1056 -4.02 -9.31 -16.70
CA ARG A 1056 -2.90 -9.09 -17.63
C ARG A 1056 -1.79 -8.21 -17.07
N ALA A 1057 -2.09 -7.25 -16.19
CA ALA A 1057 -1.08 -6.36 -15.63
C ALA A 1057 -1.51 -5.73 -14.30
N PHE A 1058 -0.53 -5.32 -13.50
CA PHE A 1058 -0.72 -4.39 -12.38
C PHE A 1058 -0.26 -2.99 -12.75
N LEU A 1059 -0.91 -1.99 -12.18
CA LEU A 1059 -0.56 -0.58 -12.33
C LEU A 1059 -0.41 0.06 -10.96
N ALA A 1060 0.61 0.90 -10.80
CA ALA A 1060 0.87 1.62 -9.56
C ALA A 1060 0.84 3.13 -9.79
N SER A 1061 0.13 3.85 -8.91
CA SER A 1061 -0.09 5.29 -9.05
C SER A 1061 0.79 6.14 -8.15
N ALA A 1062 0.90 7.42 -8.50
CA ALA A 1062 1.53 8.43 -7.67
C ALA A 1062 0.78 8.73 -6.35
N GLU A 1063 -0.50 8.39 -6.24
CA GLU A 1063 -1.31 8.61 -5.02
C GLU A 1063 -1.37 7.36 -4.11
N GLY A 1064 -0.57 6.33 -4.41
CA GLY A 1064 -0.45 5.12 -3.59
C GLY A 1064 -1.45 4.02 -3.92
N SER A 1065 -2.18 4.15 -5.03
CA SER A 1065 -3.14 3.14 -5.50
C SER A 1065 -2.46 2.04 -6.30
N LEU A 1066 -3.00 0.83 -6.20
CA LEU A 1066 -2.67 -0.31 -7.05
C LEU A 1066 -3.91 -0.77 -7.79
N TYR A 1067 -3.78 -0.98 -9.10
CA TYR A 1067 -4.86 -1.41 -9.97
C TYR A 1067 -4.53 -2.75 -10.64
N LEU A 1068 -5.54 -3.58 -10.85
CA LEU A 1068 -5.49 -4.74 -11.74
C LEU A 1068 -6.08 -4.36 -13.10
N TYR A 1069 -5.36 -4.61 -14.18
CA TYR A 1069 -5.87 -4.56 -15.55
C TYR A 1069 -6.08 -5.97 -16.11
N GLY A 1070 -7.19 -6.19 -16.79
CA GLY A 1070 -7.52 -7.46 -17.44
C GLY A 1070 -8.29 -7.31 -18.75
N ASP A 1071 -8.25 -8.36 -19.56
CA ASP A 1071 -9.05 -8.47 -20.79
C ASP A 1071 -10.37 -9.17 -20.50
N ILE A 1072 -11.48 -8.61 -20.97
CA ILE A 1072 -12.80 -9.22 -20.82
C ILE A 1072 -13.01 -10.26 -21.92
N ALA A 1073 -13.42 -11.48 -21.52
CA ALA A 1073 -13.72 -12.55 -22.45
C ALA A 1073 -14.86 -12.15 -23.41
N PRO A 1074 -14.79 -12.48 -24.72
CA PRO A 1074 -15.72 -11.97 -25.74
C PRO A 1074 -17.20 -12.15 -25.40
N GLN A 1075 -17.57 -13.27 -24.77
CA GLN A 1075 -18.95 -13.60 -24.42
C GLN A 1075 -19.58 -12.68 -23.35
N TYR A 1076 -18.77 -11.98 -22.55
CA TYR A 1076 -19.25 -11.08 -21.49
C TYR A 1076 -19.14 -9.59 -21.84
N GLN A 1077 -18.58 -9.24 -23.01
CA GLN A 1077 -18.30 -7.84 -23.37
C GLN A 1077 -19.58 -7.00 -23.45
N ASP A 1078 -20.58 -7.47 -24.19
CA ASP A 1078 -21.84 -6.73 -24.36
C ASP A 1078 -22.64 -6.66 -23.05
N LEU A 1079 -22.62 -7.74 -22.26
CA LEU A 1079 -23.28 -7.81 -20.95
C LEU A 1079 -22.70 -6.74 -20.01
N LEU A 1080 -21.38 -6.71 -19.81
CA LEU A 1080 -20.74 -5.79 -18.87
C LEU A 1080 -20.84 -4.33 -19.32
N MET A 1081 -20.77 -4.03 -20.62
CA MET A 1081 -20.97 -2.66 -21.13
C MET A 1081 -22.39 -2.16 -20.88
N THR A 1082 -23.38 -3.00 -21.15
CA THR A 1082 -24.79 -2.66 -20.92
C THR A 1082 -25.06 -2.52 -19.42
N PHE A 1083 -24.48 -3.42 -18.61
CA PHE A 1083 -24.58 -3.38 -17.16
C PHE A 1083 -24.00 -2.08 -16.57
N GLN A 1084 -22.77 -1.70 -16.93
CA GLN A 1084 -22.16 -0.45 -16.48
C GLN A 1084 -23.00 0.78 -16.86
N SER A 1085 -23.55 0.79 -18.08
CA SER A 1085 -24.40 1.89 -18.55
C SER A 1085 -25.68 2.04 -17.75
N LYS A 1086 -26.29 0.92 -17.31
CA LYS A 1086 -27.46 0.95 -16.43
C LYS A 1086 -27.10 1.33 -14.99
N MET A 1087 -25.98 0.83 -14.48
CA MET A 1087 -25.48 1.17 -13.14
C MET A 1087 -25.31 2.69 -12.98
N GLU A 1088 -24.90 3.39 -14.04
CA GLU A 1088 -24.78 4.85 -14.07
C GLU A 1088 -26.10 5.57 -13.70
N GLU A 1089 -27.25 5.04 -14.07
CA GLU A 1089 -28.55 5.68 -13.81
C GLU A 1089 -28.95 5.64 -12.33
N TYR A 1090 -28.43 4.66 -11.58
CA TYR A 1090 -28.82 4.40 -10.18
C TYR A 1090 -27.75 4.80 -9.15
N ILE A 1091 -26.52 5.08 -9.59
CA ILE A 1091 -25.44 5.52 -8.70
C ILE A 1091 -25.41 7.04 -8.64
N HIS A 1092 -25.86 7.57 -7.50
CA HIS A 1092 -25.75 9.00 -7.20
C HIS A 1092 -24.58 9.26 -6.27
N VAL A 1093 -23.61 10.03 -6.76
CA VAL A 1093 -22.48 10.51 -5.96
C VAL A 1093 -22.64 11.98 -5.59
N PRO A 1094 -22.08 12.40 -4.43
CA PRO A 1094 -21.95 13.81 -4.10
C PRO A 1094 -21.25 14.60 -5.22
N GLY A 1095 -21.76 15.80 -5.50
CA GLY A 1095 -21.36 16.64 -6.62
C GLY A 1095 -22.20 16.44 -7.88
N SER A 1096 -22.90 15.31 -8.05
CA SER A 1096 -23.71 15.03 -9.25
C SER A 1096 -22.94 15.15 -10.58
N VAL A 1097 -21.62 14.88 -10.56
CA VAL A 1097 -20.79 14.80 -11.77
C VAL A 1097 -21.06 13.47 -12.47
N GLU A 1098 -21.30 13.52 -13.78
CA GLU A 1098 -21.59 12.34 -14.61
C GLU A 1098 -20.39 11.38 -14.65
N PHE A 1099 -20.66 10.08 -14.53
CA PHE A 1099 -19.63 9.04 -14.53
C PHE A 1099 -18.86 9.02 -15.85
N LYS A 1100 -19.58 9.10 -16.99
CA LYS A 1100 -18.97 9.17 -18.33
C LYS A 1100 -17.96 10.30 -18.44
N LEU A 1101 -18.32 11.50 -18.00
CA LEU A 1101 -17.43 12.66 -18.06
C LEU A 1101 -16.19 12.45 -17.17
N TRP A 1102 -16.36 11.93 -15.95
CA TRP A 1102 -15.23 11.67 -15.06
C TRP A 1102 -14.22 10.68 -15.67
N ARG A 1103 -14.71 9.58 -16.24
CA ARG A 1103 -13.89 8.51 -16.85
C ARG A 1103 -13.50 8.79 -18.31
N SER A 1104 -13.91 9.90 -18.90
CA SER A 1104 -13.59 10.23 -20.30
C SER A 1104 -12.09 10.48 -20.48
N PHE A 1105 -11.53 10.08 -21.61
CA PHE A 1105 -10.16 10.41 -21.96
C PHE A 1105 -10.01 11.94 -22.04
N ARG A 1106 -8.93 12.50 -21.47
CA ARG A 1106 -8.68 13.95 -21.49
C ARG A 1106 -7.19 14.26 -21.59
N ASN A 1107 -6.80 14.99 -22.63
CA ASN A 1107 -5.50 15.65 -22.74
C ASN A 1107 -5.65 17.07 -23.30
N GLU A 1108 -4.55 17.76 -23.55
CA GLU A 1108 -4.55 19.14 -24.08
C GLU A 1108 -5.17 19.26 -25.49
N ASN A 1109 -5.26 18.16 -26.22
CA ASN A 1109 -5.68 18.12 -27.62
C ASN A 1109 -7.12 17.61 -27.82
N ARG A 1110 -7.59 16.72 -26.95
CA ARG A 1110 -8.86 16.00 -27.09
C ARG A 1110 -9.44 15.64 -25.72
N GLU A 1111 -10.75 15.75 -25.63
CA GLU A 1111 -11.57 15.17 -24.56
C GLU A 1111 -12.64 14.28 -25.21
N SER A 1112 -12.84 13.06 -24.70
CA SER A 1112 -13.87 12.14 -25.19
C SER A 1112 -15.20 12.34 -24.46
N GLU A 1113 -16.29 11.78 -24.99
CA GLU A 1113 -17.62 11.82 -24.34
C GLU A 1113 -17.73 10.84 -23.15
N GLY A 1114 -16.83 9.86 -23.07
CA GLY A 1114 -16.84 8.83 -22.04
C GLY A 1114 -15.74 7.79 -22.23
N PRO A 1115 -15.66 6.78 -21.35
CA PRO A 1115 -14.75 5.66 -21.53
C PRO A 1115 -15.10 4.87 -22.80
N PHE A 1116 -14.08 4.47 -23.56
CA PHE A 1116 -14.25 3.70 -24.79
C PHE A 1116 -13.80 2.25 -24.57
N ARG A 1117 -14.75 1.31 -24.69
CA ARG A 1117 -14.52 -0.15 -24.56
C ARG A 1117 -13.74 -0.53 -23.28
N PHE A 1118 -14.07 0.15 -22.19
CA PHE A 1118 -13.44 -0.01 -20.87
C PHE A 1118 -14.53 -0.18 -19.80
N ILE A 1119 -14.34 -1.15 -18.92
CA ILE A 1119 -15.19 -1.37 -17.74
C ILE A 1119 -14.42 -0.98 -16.49
N ASP A 1120 -15.06 -0.16 -15.65
CA ASP A 1120 -14.58 0.24 -14.34
C ASP A 1120 -15.10 -0.76 -13.28
N GLY A 1121 -14.18 -1.53 -12.71
CA GLY A 1121 -14.43 -2.48 -11.63
C GLY A 1121 -15.09 -1.84 -10.42
N GLU A 1122 -14.65 -0.64 -10.03
CA GLU A 1122 -15.23 0.06 -8.88
C GLU A 1122 -16.71 0.42 -9.12
N MET A 1123 -17.06 0.74 -10.37
CA MET A 1123 -18.42 1.07 -10.75
C MET A 1123 -19.34 -0.16 -10.70
N VAL A 1124 -18.88 -1.29 -11.26
CA VAL A 1124 -19.70 -2.52 -11.33
C VAL A 1124 -19.82 -3.23 -9.98
N GLU A 1125 -18.80 -3.16 -9.13
CA GLU A 1125 -18.81 -3.80 -7.79
C GLU A 1125 -19.82 -3.18 -6.84
N ARG A 1126 -20.14 -1.90 -7.00
CA ARG A 1126 -21.19 -1.20 -6.23
C ARG A 1126 -22.56 -1.83 -6.36
N PHE A 1127 -22.76 -2.70 -7.35
CA PHE A 1127 -23.99 -3.47 -7.46
C PHE A 1127 -24.26 -4.26 -6.18
N LEU A 1128 -23.22 -4.80 -5.53
CA LEU A 1128 -23.33 -5.56 -4.29
C LEU A 1128 -23.76 -4.68 -3.10
N ASP A 1129 -23.50 -3.36 -3.16
CA ASP A 1129 -23.88 -2.39 -2.13
C ASP A 1129 -25.32 -1.86 -2.30
N MET A 1130 -25.99 -2.18 -3.42
CA MET A 1130 -27.35 -1.73 -3.71
C MET A 1130 -28.41 -2.55 -2.99
N ASP A 1131 -29.55 -1.93 -2.70
CA ASP A 1131 -30.75 -2.63 -2.26
C ASP A 1131 -31.34 -3.51 -3.36
N GLU A 1132 -32.01 -4.60 -2.97
CA GLU A 1132 -32.51 -5.64 -3.89
C GLU A 1132 -33.46 -5.08 -4.96
N GLY A 1133 -34.31 -4.10 -4.60
CA GLY A 1133 -35.22 -3.47 -5.56
C GLY A 1133 -34.49 -2.70 -6.67
N LYS A 1134 -33.38 -2.02 -6.36
CA LYS A 1134 -32.53 -1.41 -7.41
C LYS A 1134 -31.80 -2.46 -8.23
N GLN A 1135 -31.34 -3.53 -7.61
CA GLN A 1135 -30.67 -4.62 -8.33
C GLN A 1135 -31.62 -5.26 -9.36
N GLU A 1136 -32.90 -5.48 -9.00
CA GLU A 1136 -33.95 -5.92 -9.93
C GLU A 1136 -34.04 -5.01 -11.17
N LEU A 1137 -34.12 -3.70 -10.96
CA LEU A 1137 -34.23 -2.70 -12.03
C LEU A 1137 -33.00 -2.67 -12.94
N VAL A 1138 -31.80 -2.78 -12.37
CA VAL A 1138 -30.55 -2.83 -13.13
C VAL A 1138 -30.51 -4.11 -13.98
N CYS A 1139 -30.88 -5.26 -13.40
CA CYS A 1139 -30.85 -6.56 -14.08
C CYS A 1139 -31.93 -6.72 -15.18
N GLU A 1140 -32.97 -5.90 -15.18
CA GLU A 1140 -34.13 -6.05 -16.08
C GLU A 1140 -33.74 -6.09 -17.57
N GLY A 1141 -33.86 -7.26 -18.23
CA GLY A 1141 -33.56 -7.38 -19.66
C GLY A 1141 -32.07 -7.50 -20.00
N LEU A 1142 -31.17 -7.71 -19.03
CA LEU A 1142 -29.78 -8.10 -19.28
C LEU A 1142 -29.64 -9.58 -19.66
N GLY A 1143 -30.57 -10.43 -19.23
CA GLY A 1143 -30.60 -11.87 -19.48
C GLY A 1143 -30.37 -12.71 -18.22
N PRO A 1144 -29.25 -12.54 -17.49
CA PRO A 1144 -28.99 -13.26 -16.25
C PRO A 1144 -29.99 -12.91 -15.13
N SER A 1145 -30.18 -13.84 -14.19
CA SER A 1145 -30.92 -13.53 -12.96
C SER A 1145 -30.11 -12.63 -12.03
N ILE A 1146 -30.76 -12.04 -11.01
CA ILE A 1146 -30.08 -11.19 -10.02
C ILE A 1146 -29.04 -12.00 -9.25
N GLU A 1147 -29.35 -13.24 -8.90
CA GLU A 1147 -28.43 -14.14 -8.21
C GLU A 1147 -27.22 -14.46 -9.09
N ASP A 1148 -27.43 -14.75 -10.38
CA ASP A 1148 -26.33 -14.97 -11.32
C ASP A 1148 -25.46 -13.72 -11.47
N MET A 1149 -26.06 -12.52 -11.49
CA MET A 1149 -25.32 -11.26 -11.53
C MET A 1149 -24.54 -11.00 -10.25
N ARG A 1150 -25.11 -11.29 -9.06
CA ARG A 1150 -24.39 -11.17 -7.78
C ARG A 1150 -23.19 -12.09 -7.78
N ASN A 1151 -23.37 -13.36 -8.15
CA ASN A 1151 -22.29 -14.34 -8.23
C ASN A 1151 -21.19 -13.91 -9.22
N LEU A 1152 -21.59 -13.37 -10.37
CA LEU A 1152 -20.67 -12.84 -11.38
C LEU A 1152 -19.83 -11.68 -10.83
N ILE A 1153 -20.45 -10.71 -10.17
CA ILE A 1153 -19.74 -9.53 -9.63
C ILE A 1153 -18.88 -9.92 -8.41
N GLU A 1154 -19.34 -10.86 -7.58
CA GLU A 1154 -18.51 -11.43 -6.52
C GLU A 1154 -17.27 -12.14 -7.06
N GLU A 1155 -17.40 -12.90 -8.16
CA GLU A 1155 -16.26 -13.53 -8.82
C GLU A 1155 -15.25 -12.48 -9.30
N LEU A 1156 -15.72 -11.37 -9.88
CA LEU A 1156 -14.85 -10.26 -10.29
C LEU A 1156 -14.13 -9.63 -9.09
N ARG A 1157 -14.84 -9.37 -7.98
CA ARG A 1157 -14.29 -8.81 -6.74
C ARG A 1157 -13.24 -9.74 -6.13
N ARG A 1158 -13.42 -11.06 -6.18
CA ARG A 1158 -12.46 -12.05 -5.64
C ARG A 1158 -11.17 -12.16 -6.45
N MET A 1159 -11.12 -11.64 -7.68
CA MET A 1159 -9.91 -11.70 -8.51
C MET A 1159 -8.76 -10.83 -7.98
N HIS A 1160 -9.07 -9.76 -7.26
CA HIS A 1160 -8.13 -8.70 -6.92
C HIS A 1160 -8.07 -8.40 -5.43
#